data_AF-A0A850PZC6-F1
#
_entry.id   AF-A0A850PZC6-F1
#
_cell.length_a   1.000
_cell.length_b   1.000
_cell.length_c   1.000
_cell.angle_alpha   90.00
_cell.angle_beta   90.00
_cell.angle_gamma   90.00
#
_symmetry.space_group_name_H-M   'P 1'
#
loop_
_entity.id
_entity.type
_entity.pdbx_description
1 polymer ?
#
loop_
_entity_poly.entity_id
_entity_poly.type
_entity_poly.pdbx_seq_one_letter_code
_entity_poly.pdbx_strand_id
1 'polypeptide(L)'
;MVTGREAGRVAGLAVSLGVGLAIVTGGLSEATAEPTDSSASVGSADSPSSDPPKRSINSADDDGTASERSNRTASTAESGGESSESKRSSRRSTVTLSSPDEPAGQAPQRAEDDDPARDEPSPAPMQAQAVSTMVASARRQSQDPAFEPTASESPTAERVSVTQTSQAFTAAGAPNSPPAVSATVAAPDPLSGVTQVTVTATDTDPVTFTATRPSFGRVIGDGAGNFTYTPTTFVRFLARFLPSINSDRFSVTATDSHGAATSVAVTASIVPINSAPRAGAVTVSLPAGATGVVTGNAKSTDPNRDRLSYLASTTTTAKGAVTVNSNGTFVYTPNALARHRAAAVGATAADKTDTFTVTVSDRFGAVTGIRVTVAVSPNNSTPTATSEVDDPDPVTAVVSGMVIGADPDGDVLAYRGPTATLKGAIVVHADGTFTYTPSATARYHAAHAYALPYDRSDSFDVTIEDGHGGVTTVPVSVVISPGDETLLAPELSTFCGCILMPKDTIFHADLRSLPAMPESDTWIGLLGGDRGATLRAAWAGNEWMGSTGGIPVNVVGAEHPKEDVVFNRGYSTTGPGIDDRPYAIPHRPLVEGMPSVPAWDRHLLVFQEGTCISQELYNVANGVELPSAGILDALGNAAYAAIWGSQWIAEAGAQYDMSSPLYPTIGHSNASRLPYLPMILRPDDLERGYIDHMLGITIAKDVGAGYVWPARSGDGSAADGIPMGTVLRLRGDVDITRYAQSTQVILRALQVHGAVVFDSKGPGTDGASLLAMSNGWEDTDYVTAKSELNTIPINLFEAVDAASLALDPAAGWMIG
;
A
#
# COMPACT_ATOMS: atom_id res chain seq x y z
N MET A 1 -1.89 53.85 85.48
CA MET A 1 -2.21 52.77 86.43
C MET A 1 -1.63 51.49 85.84
N VAL A 2 -0.50 50.99 86.35
CA VAL A 2 -0.36 50.16 87.56
C VAL A 2 -0.63 48.68 87.23
N THR A 3 0.50 48.00 86.91
CA THR A 3 0.91 46.62 87.30
C THR A 3 0.06 45.41 86.86
N GLY A 4 0.64 44.26 86.51
CA GLY A 4 2.05 43.86 86.44
C GLY A 4 2.26 42.35 86.76
N ARG A 5 3.48 41.84 86.53
CA ARG A 5 3.95 40.42 86.66
C ARG A 5 3.53 39.49 85.53
N GLU A 6 4.27 38.44 85.10
CA GLU A 6 5.62 37.82 85.21
C GLU A 6 5.43 36.47 84.44
N ALA A 7 6.39 35.71 83.90
CA ALA A 7 7.77 35.92 83.45
C ALA A 7 8.24 34.68 82.64
N GLY A 8 9.23 34.83 81.74
CA GLY A 8 10.00 33.73 81.11
C GLY A 8 9.55 33.32 79.69
N ARG A 9 10.22 33.66 78.57
CA ARG A 9 11.61 33.41 78.08
C ARG A 9 11.74 32.02 77.37
N VAL A 10 12.49 31.83 76.26
CA VAL A 10 13.66 32.55 75.69
C VAL A 10 13.62 32.59 74.13
N ALA A 11 14.08 33.71 73.54
CA ALA A 11 14.64 33.98 72.18
C ALA A 11 14.05 33.34 70.88
N GLY A 12 14.05 34.05 69.74
CA GLY A 12 14.39 35.46 69.53
C GLY A 12 14.67 35.80 68.05
N LEU A 13 13.97 36.80 67.51
CA LEU A 13 14.26 37.44 66.23
C LEU A 13 13.83 38.92 66.30
N ALA A 14 14.68 39.85 65.86
CA ALA A 14 14.40 41.27 65.67
C ALA A 14 15.21 41.76 64.45
N VAL A 15 14.72 42.47 63.43
CA VAL A 15 13.73 43.58 63.29
C VAL A 15 14.38 44.98 63.34
N SER A 16 14.80 45.43 62.13
CA SER A 16 14.57 46.71 61.44
C SER A 16 14.63 48.10 62.13
N LEU A 17 15.04 49.09 61.33
CA LEU A 17 14.58 50.50 61.28
C LEU A 17 14.77 51.00 59.82
N GLY A 18 13.91 51.80 59.16
CA GLY A 18 12.53 52.22 59.48
C GLY A 18 12.23 53.70 59.15
N VAL A 19 11.53 53.97 58.02
CA VAL A 19 10.81 55.24 57.66
C VAL A 19 9.75 54.90 56.57
N GLY A 20 8.55 55.51 56.43
CA GLY A 20 7.83 56.39 57.38
C GLY A 20 7.03 57.59 56.80
N LEU A 21 6.05 57.42 55.90
CA LEU A 21 5.08 58.49 55.56
C LEU A 21 3.67 57.97 55.18
N ALA A 22 2.63 58.82 55.28
CA ALA A 22 1.19 58.47 55.30
C ALA A 22 0.33 59.31 54.33
N ILE A 23 -0.99 58.99 54.24
CA ILE A 23 -2.19 59.71 53.68
C ILE A 23 -3.06 58.71 52.86
N VAL A 24 -4.42 58.62 52.83
CA VAL A 24 -5.56 58.92 53.73
C VAL A 24 -6.88 58.48 53.01
N THR A 25 -7.69 57.64 53.67
CA THR A 25 -9.19 57.41 53.63
C THR A 25 -10.06 57.22 52.36
N GLY A 26 -10.93 56.17 52.42
CA GLY A 26 -12.33 56.10 51.91
C GLY A 26 -12.51 55.48 50.51
N GLY A 27 -13.25 54.40 50.22
CA GLY A 27 -14.58 53.91 50.66
C GLY A 27 -15.46 53.80 49.38
N LEU A 28 -16.31 52.82 49.05
CA LEU A 28 -17.09 51.74 49.73
C LEU A 28 -17.07 50.49 48.77
N SER A 29 -16.98 49.24 49.23
CA SER A 29 -18.08 48.38 49.72
C SER A 29 -19.32 48.28 48.82
N GLU A 30 -19.52 47.14 48.14
CA GLU A 30 -20.48 46.12 48.61
C GLU A 30 -20.20 44.73 48.00
N ALA A 31 -20.65 43.67 48.66
CA ALA A 31 -20.37 42.27 48.33
C ALA A 31 -21.64 41.42 48.35
N THR A 32 -21.64 40.30 47.62
CA THR A 32 -22.43 39.06 47.81
C THR A 32 -22.12 38.12 46.62
N ALA A 33 -22.21 36.79 46.68
CA ALA A 33 -22.00 35.82 47.77
C ALA A 33 -21.79 34.42 47.12
N GLU A 34 -21.07 33.54 47.82
CA GLU A 34 -20.95 32.07 47.59
C GLU A 34 -22.30 31.31 47.78
N PRO A 35 -22.46 29.96 47.64
CA PRO A 35 -21.43 28.88 47.68
C PRO A 35 -21.61 27.62 46.78
N THR A 36 -20.53 26.79 46.78
CA THR A 36 -20.36 25.29 46.79
C THR A 36 -21.35 24.33 46.06
N ASP A 37 -21.11 23.03 45.79
CA ASP A 37 -20.30 21.90 46.31
C ASP A 37 -20.18 20.81 45.19
N SER A 38 -19.47 19.66 45.23
CA SER A 38 -18.33 19.11 46.00
C SER A 38 -17.91 17.73 45.42
N SER A 39 -16.66 17.30 45.65
CA SER A 39 -16.17 15.91 45.96
C SER A 39 -16.52 14.70 45.04
N ALA A 40 -15.85 13.53 45.06
CA ALA A 40 -14.79 12.97 45.93
C ALA A 40 -13.87 11.93 45.24
N SER A 41 -12.78 11.59 45.93
CA SER A 41 -11.69 10.61 45.68
C SER A 41 -12.05 9.11 45.63
N VAL A 42 -11.15 8.27 45.04
CA VAL A 42 -10.55 7.05 45.65
C VAL A 42 -9.15 6.80 45.04
N GLY A 43 -8.21 6.17 45.76
CA GLY A 43 -6.95 5.63 45.21
C GLY A 43 -6.44 4.40 45.97
N SER A 44 -5.38 3.74 45.48
CA SER A 44 -4.42 2.89 46.23
C SER A 44 -3.36 2.27 45.31
N ALA A 45 -2.22 1.88 45.88
CA ALA A 45 -1.04 1.34 45.20
C ALA A 45 -0.80 -0.15 45.52
N ASP A 46 0.06 -0.82 44.74
CA ASP A 46 1.17 -1.63 45.31
C ASP A 46 2.21 -2.08 44.25
N SER A 47 3.39 -2.46 44.72
CA SER A 47 4.45 -3.19 43.98
C SER A 47 4.88 -4.41 44.80
N PRO A 48 5.54 -5.46 44.25
CA PRO A 48 7.02 -5.42 44.24
C PRO A 48 7.75 -6.25 43.15
N SER A 49 9.08 -6.14 43.20
CA SER A 49 10.16 -6.82 42.45
C SER A 49 10.09 -8.35 42.25
N SER A 50 10.76 -8.86 41.19
CA SER A 50 12.04 -9.61 41.32
C SER A 50 12.61 -10.08 39.96
N ASP A 51 13.92 -10.37 39.94
CA ASP A 51 14.80 -10.57 38.77
C ASP A 51 15.01 -12.09 38.44
N PRO A 52 15.92 -12.56 37.55
CA PRO A 52 15.57 -13.50 36.46
C PRO A 52 16.15 -14.93 36.66
N PRO A 53 16.04 -15.85 35.67
CA PRO A 53 17.26 -16.10 34.85
C PRO A 53 17.11 -16.66 33.41
N LYS A 54 18.10 -16.33 32.58
CA LYS A 54 18.85 -17.17 31.61
C LYS A 54 18.11 -18.21 30.71
N ARG A 55 18.02 -17.85 29.42
CA ARG A 55 18.75 -18.45 28.27
C ARG A 55 19.08 -19.97 28.31
N SER A 56 18.42 -20.78 27.46
CA SER A 56 19.12 -21.72 26.54
C SER A 56 18.24 -22.43 25.50
N ILE A 57 18.70 -22.36 24.24
CA ILE A 57 18.69 -23.42 23.20
C ILE A 57 17.40 -23.71 22.41
N ASN A 58 17.59 -23.65 21.08
CA ASN A 58 16.68 -24.02 20.00
C ASN A 58 16.38 -25.52 19.95
N SER A 59 15.24 -25.90 19.37
CA SER A 59 15.17 -26.43 17.98
C SER A 59 14.10 -27.49 17.82
N ALA A 60 13.33 -27.41 16.72
CA ALA A 60 12.64 -28.50 16.01
C ALA A 60 11.62 -29.37 16.80
N ASP A 61 10.50 -29.80 16.24
CA ASP A 61 9.84 -29.51 14.96
C ASP A 61 8.35 -29.94 15.10
N ASP A 62 7.59 -29.69 14.05
CA ASP A 62 6.49 -30.54 13.54
C ASP A 62 5.02 -30.19 13.87
N ASP A 63 4.27 -30.19 12.76
CA ASP A 63 2.83 -30.29 12.49
C ASP A 63 1.73 -30.11 13.55
N GLY A 64 0.58 -29.56 13.11
CA GLY A 64 -0.69 -29.98 13.74
C GLY A 64 -1.96 -29.12 13.71
N THR A 65 -2.33 -28.47 12.60
CA THR A 65 -3.74 -28.18 12.21
C THR A 65 -4.71 -27.33 13.08
N ALA A 66 -5.58 -26.56 12.39
CA ALA A 66 -6.95 -26.19 12.81
C ALA A 66 -7.14 -25.25 14.04
N SER A 67 -8.19 -24.41 14.16
CA SER A 67 -9.22 -23.95 13.23
C SER A 67 -9.93 -22.71 13.82
N GLU A 68 -10.55 -21.92 12.94
CA GLU A 68 -11.76 -21.11 13.19
C GLU A 68 -11.77 -19.81 14.04
N ARG A 69 -12.44 -18.80 13.41
CA ARG A 69 -13.28 -17.73 13.98
C ARG A 69 -12.61 -16.61 14.79
N SER A 70 -13.17 -15.39 14.81
CA SER A 70 -14.12 -14.69 13.92
C SER A 70 -14.22 -13.22 14.36
N ASN A 71 -14.62 -12.36 13.42
CA ASN A 71 -15.02 -10.93 13.54
C ASN A 71 -13.86 -9.96 13.21
N ARG A 72 -13.92 -9.14 12.14
CA ARG A 72 -14.89 -8.06 11.80
C ARG A 72 -15.09 -7.13 13.02
N THR A 73 -14.88 -5.82 12.95
CA THR A 73 -15.41 -4.76 12.06
C THR A 73 -14.70 -3.45 12.50
N ALA A 74 -14.69 -2.30 11.84
CA ALA A 74 -15.12 -1.88 10.50
C ALA A 74 -14.44 -0.52 10.16
N SER A 75 -14.31 -0.28 8.85
CA SER A 75 -14.42 1.01 8.12
C SER A 75 -14.56 2.35 8.85
N THR A 76 -13.96 3.38 8.23
CA THR A 76 -14.64 4.67 7.98
C THR A 76 -14.22 5.26 6.64
N ALA A 77 -15.15 5.30 5.68
CA ALA A 77 -15.15 6.21 4.55
C ALA A 77 -16.59 6.31 4.02
N GLU A 78 -17.23 7.47 4.17
CA GLU A 78 -18.48 7.79 3.46
C GLU A 78 -18.46 9.24 3.00
N SER A 79 -18.75 9.43 1.71
CA SER A 79 -19.26 10.67 1.13
C SER A 79 -20.79 10.67 1.16
N GLY A 80 -21.44 11.83 1.18
CA GLY A 80 -22.91 11.96 1.07
C GLY A 80 -23.47 11.51 -0.30
N GLY A 81 -24.77 11.61 -0.58
CA GLY A 81 -25.90 12.13 0.20
C GLY A 81 -27.22 12.06 -0.62
N GLU A 82 -28.31 12.66 -0.11
CA GLU A 82 -29.64 12.83 -0.80
C GLU A 82 -30.45 11.54 -1.10
N SER A 83 -31.77 11.38 -0.94
CA SER A 83 -32.93 12.22 -0.61
C SER A 83 -34.23 11.35 -0.60
N SER A 84 -35.36 11.92 -0.13
CA SER A 84 -36.77 11.55 -0.44
C SER A 84 -37.51 10.36 0.26
N GLU A 85 -38.24 10.72 1.32
CA GLU A 85 -39.70 10.53 1.52
C GLU A 85 -40.50 9.23 1.20
N SER A 86 -41.00 8.63 2.29
CA SER A 86 -42.44 8.65 2.69
C SER A 86 -43.48 7.63 2.15
N LYS A 87 -44.19 7.00 3.11
CA LYS A 87 -45.53 6.31 3.07
C LYS A 87 -45.64 4.92 2.42
N ARG A 88 -46.63 4.05 2.77
CA ARG A 88 -47.41 3.78 4.02
C ARG A 88 -48.37 2.59 3.78
N SER A 89 -48.42 1.59 4.67
CA SER A 89 -49.45 0.50 4.74
C SER A 89 -49.48 -0.52 3.57
N SER A 90 -49.98 -1.76 3.73
CA SER A 90 -50.87 -2.31 4.77
C SER A 90 -50.69 -3.81 5.15
N ARG A 91 -50.57 -4.06 6.46
CA ARG A 91 -51.25 -5.09 7.31
C ARG A 91 -51.47 -6.57 6.85
N ARG A 92 -50.99 -7.47 7.75
CA ARG A 92 -51.68 -8.68 8.35
C ARG A 92 -52.09 -9.85 7.44
N SER A 93 -52.14 -11.12 7.87
CA SER A 93 -51.81 -11.84 9.13
C SER A 93 -51.76 -13.35 8.81
N THR A 94 -50.71 -14.13 9.14
CA THR A 94 -50.49 -14.98 10.36
C THR A 94 -51.53 -16.09 10.66
N VAL A 95 -51.07 -17.19 11.31
CA VAL A 95 -51.82 -18.27 12.03
C VAL A 95 -52.24 -19.48 11.14
N THR A 96 -51.94 -20.77 11.43
CA THR A 96 -51.24 -21.45 12.56
C THR A 96 -50.62 -22.82 12.17
N LEU A 97 -49.70 -23.32 13.01
CA LEU A 97 -49.27 -24.72 13.14
C LEU A 97 -50.15 -25.51 14.15
N SER A 98 -50.23 -26.83 14.00
CA SER A 98 -50.37 -27.86 15.07
C SER A 98 -50.20 -29.26 14.44
N SER A 99 -49.19 -30.09 14.76
CA SER A 99 -48.97 -30.93 15.97
C SER A 99 -49.32 -32.43 15.66
N PRO A 100 -48.89 -33.44 16.44
CA PRO A 100 -47.93 -34.44 15.92
C PRO A 100 -48.39 -35.91 16.08
N ASP A 101 -47.54 -36.89 15.75
CA ASP A 101 -47.03 -37.90 16.71
C ASP A 101 -46.18 -39.01 16.05
N GLU A 102 -45.15 -39.46 16.78
CA GLU A 102 -44.27 -40.62 16.55
C GLU A 102 -44.62 -41.71 17.63
N PRO A 103 -43.91 -42.86 17.87
CA PRO A 103 -42.53 -43.22 17.50
C PRO A 103 -42.23 -44.69 17.12
N ALA A 104 -40.98 -44.90 16.66
CA ALA A 104 -40.00 -45.96 16.98
C ALA A 104 -40.31 -47.50 16.96
N GLY A 105 -39.32 -48.26 16.49
CA GLY A 105 -39.15 -49.70 16.75
C GLY A 105 -37.96 -50.31 15.99
N GLN A 106 -36.83 -50.56 16.66
CA GLN A 106 -35.57 -51.03 16.04
C GLN A 106 -35.46 -52.56 15.87
N ALA A 107 -34.48 -52.96 15.04
CA ALA A 107 -33.94 -54.29 14.75
C ALA A 107 -33.34 -55.00 16.02
N PRO A 108 -32.68 -56.21 16.01
CA PRO A 108 -31.88 -56.78 14.90
C PRO A 108 -31.71 -58.32 14.76
N GLN A 109 -30.84 -58.72 13.81
CA GLN A 109 -30.09 -60.01 13.64
C GLN A 109 -30.84 -61.23 13.04
N ARG A 110 -30.19 -62.25 12.44
CA ARG A 110 -29.01 -62.37 11.51
C ARG A 110 -28.82 -63.88 11.16
N ALA A 111 -28.93 -64.29 9.88
CA ALA A 111 -28.48 -65.56 9.24
C ALA A 111 -29.03 -65.56 7.79
N GLU A 112 -28.35 -65.87 6.66
CA GLU A 112 -27.40 -66.95 6.27
C GLU A 112 -28.06 -68.35 6.38
N ASP A 113 -28.20 -69.22 5.36
CA ASP A 113 -27.84 -69.19 3.91
C ASP A 113 -28.73 -70.19 3.10
N ASP A 114 -28.56 -70.23 1.78
CA ASP A 114 -29.27 -71.08 0.78
C ASP A 114 -29.11 -72.61 0.95
N ASP A 115 -30.09 -73.42 0.46
CA ASP A 115 -29.95 -74.44 -0.63
C ASP A 115 -31.36 -75.01 -1.04
N PRO A 116 -31.58 -75.91 -2.05
CA PRO A 116 -32.23 -75.45 -3.29
C PRO A 116 -33.37 -76.33 -3.88
N ALA A 117 -33.87 -75.89 -5.05
CA ALA A 117 -34.35 -76.70 -6.20
C ALA A 117 -35.84 -77.18 -6.34
N ARG A 118 -36.49 -76.58 -7.37
CA ARG A 118 -37.34 -77.17 -8.45
C ARG A 118 -38.88 -77.31 -8.38
N ASP A 119 -39.46 -76.85 -9.50
CA ASP A 119 -40.61 -77.33 -10.31
C ASP A 119 -42.09 -77.19 -9.87
N GLU A 120 -42.74 -76.16 -10.45
CA GLU A 120 -44.13 -76.06 -11.01
C GLU A 120 -45.40 -76.25 -10.14
N PRO A 121 -46.62 -75.77 -10.58
CA PRO A 121 -46.95 -74.80 -11.63
C PRO A 121 -47.88 -73.63 -11.19
N SER A 122 -48.22 -72.76 -12.15
CA SER A 122 -49.03 -71.52 -12.04
C SER A 122 -50.55 -71.72 -11.78
N PRO A 123 -51.22 -70.67 -11.26
CA PRO A 123 -52.48 -70.22 -11.87
C PRO A 123 -52.47 -68.75 -12.31
N ALA A 124 -53.16 -68.44 -13.42
CA ALA A 124 -53.24 -67.10 -14.03
C ALA A 124 -54.49 -66.30 -13.58
N PRO A 125 -54.45 -64.94 -13.58
CA PRO A 125 -55.66 -64.12 -13.42
C PRO A 125 -55.90 -63.04 -14.50
N MET A 126 -57.08 -63.09 -15.12
CA MET A 126 -58.03 -61.97 -15.31
C MET A 126 -57.55 -60.55 -15.73
N GLN A 127 -56.55 -60.37 -16.61
CA GLN A 127 -56.26 -59.03 -17.19
C GLN A 127 -56.72 -58.82 -18.64
N ALA A 128 -57.03 -59.88 -19.40
CA ALA A 128 -57.35 -59.76 -20.84
C ALA A 128 -58.69 -59.05 -21.17
N GLN A 129 -59.68 -59.08 -20.27
CA GLN A 129 -61.03 -58.56 -20.55
C GLN A 129 -61.16 -57.03 -20.46
N ALA A 130 -60.32 -56.34 -19.68
CA ALA A 130 -60.38 -54.88 -19.53
C ALA A 130 -59.81 -54.12 -20.75
N VAL A 131 -58.89 -54.73 -21.50
CA VAL A 131 -58.24 -54.10 -22.66
C VAL A 131 -59.17 -54.05 -23.87
N SER A 132 -60.00 -55.08 -24.06
CA SER A 132 -60.89 -55.19 -25.23
C SER A 132 -62.00 -54.13 -25.26
N THR A 133 -62.54 -53.76 -24.09
CA THR A 133 -63.62 -52.76 -23.97
C THR A 133 -63.16 -51.32 -24.18
N MET A 134 -61.92 -50.95 -23.85
CA MET A 134 -61.41 -49.59 -24.13
C MET A 134 -61.12 -49.36 -25.62
N VAL A 135 -60.65 -50.37 -26.34
CA VAL A 135 -60.41 -50.28 -27.81
C VAL A 135 -61.72 -50.02 -28.58
N ALA A 136 -62.86 -50.49 -28.05
CA ALA A 136 -64.17 -50.26 -28.66
C ALA A 136 -64.68 -48.81 -28.56
N SER A 137 -64.24 -48.03 -27.55
CA SER A 137 -64.66 -46.63 -27.38
C SER A 137 -63.97 -45.67 -28.35
N ALA A 138 -62.73 -45.94 -28.74
CA ALA A 138 -61.99 -45.14 -29.73
C ALA A 138 -62.62 -45.18 -31.13
N ARG A 139 -63.47 -46.17 -31.44
CA ARG A 139 -64.19 -46.29 -32.73
C ARG A 139 -65.41 -45.38 -32.86
N ARG A 140 -65.87 -44.72 -31.79
CA ARG A 140 -67.25 -44.19 -31.71
C ARG A 140 -67.38 -42.66 -31.65
N GLN A 141 -66.30 -41.91 -31.85
CA GLN A 141 -66.26 -40.46 -31.57
C GLN A 141 -66.25 -39.55 -32.83
N SER A 142 -66.81 -40.01 -33.95
CA SER A 142 -66.87 -39.21 -35.18
C SER A 142 -68.13 -39.47 -36.03
N GLN A 143 -69.29 -38.94 -35.62
CA GLN A 143 -70.43 -38.64 -36.52
C GLN A 143 -71.56 -37.85 -35.82
N ASP A 144 -71.97 -36.72 -36.42
CA ASP A 144 -73.36 -36.24 -36.66
C ASP A 144 -73.38 -34.74 -37.06
N PRO A 145 -74.46 -34.18 -37.68
CA PRO A 145 -75.40 -34.77 -38.66
C PRO A 145 -75.79 -33.81 -39.85
N ALA A 146 -76.85 -34.17 -40.62
CA ALA A 146 -77.59 -33.46 -41.69
C ALA A 146 -77.23 -33.84 -43.16
N PHE A 147 -78.15 -34.02 -44.13
CA PHE A 147 -79.64 -33.93 -44.18
C PHE A 147 -80.18 -34.83 -45.34
N GLU A 148 -81.45 -35.26 -45.31
CA GLU A 148 -82.17 -36.07 -46.34
C GLU A 148 -83.50 -35.34 -46.72
N PRO A 149 -84.42 -35.79 -47.64
CA PRO A 149 -84.42 -36.84 -48.68
C PRO A 149 -85.08 -36.41 -50.04
N THR A 150 -85.35 -37.34 -51.00
CA THR A 150 -86.72 -37.73 -51.49
C THR A 150 -86.77 -38.69 -52.71
N ALA A 151 -87.55 -39.79 -52.57
CA ALA A 151 -88.41 -40.58 -53.50
C ALA A 151 -88.14 -40.74 -55.04
N SER A 152 -88.24 -41.97 -55.62
CA SER A 152 -89.51 -42.59 -56.11
C SER A 152 -89.35 -43.84 -57.03
N GLU A 153 -90.19 -44.88 -56.79
CA GLU A 153 -90.80 -45.95 -57.65
C GLU A 153 -90.14 -46.60 -58.92
N SER A 154 -90.02 -47.95 -58.89
CA SER A 154 -90.54 -49.05 -59.82
C SER A 154 -90.71 -48.88 -61.36
N PRO A 155 -90.85 -49.98 -62.19
CA PRO A 155 -90.80 -51.45 -61.96
C PRO A 155 -90.03 -52.31 -63.03
N THR A 156 -90.22 -53.65 -62.98
CA THR A 156 -89.86 -54.80 -63.88
C THR A 156 -90.33 -54.67 -65.36
N ALA A 157 -90.00 -55.50 -66.39
CA ALA A 157 -89.42 -56.87 -66.57
C ALA A 157 -88.87 -57.02 -68.03
N GLU A 158 -87.88 -57.85 -68.44
CA GLU A 158 -87.86 -59.30 -68.82
C GLU A 158 -87.26 -59.53 -70.26
N ARG A 159 -86.60 -60.70 -70.44
CA ARG A 159 -85.98 -61.38 -71.62
C ARG A 159 -86.23 -60.91 -73.08
N VAL A 160 -85.21 -61.11 -73.94
CA VAL A 160 -85.20 -62.07 -75.09
C VAL A 160 -83.74 -62.56 -75.34
N SER A 161 -83.56 -63.81 -75.81
CA SER A 161 -82.27 -64.43 -76.17
C SER A 161 -82.16 -64.74 -77.68
N VAL A 162 -80.99 -64.56 -78.32
CA VAL A 162 -80.65 -65.13 -79.65
C VAL A 162 -79.17 -65.60 -79.69
N THR A 163 -78.83 -66.47 -80.64
CA THR A 163 -77.80 -67.53 -80.60
C THR A 163 -76.63 -67.34 -81.58
N GLN A 164 -75.40 -67.71 -81.16
CA GLN A 164 -74.18 -68.00 -81.99
C GLN A 164 -73.66 -66.85 -82.90
N THR A 165 -72.40 -66.82 -83.37
CA THR A 165 -71.41 -67.91 -83.62
C THR A 165 -69.98 -67.45 -83.32
N SER A 166 -69.11 -68.39 -82.93
CA SER A 166 -67.67 -68.20 -82.73
C SER A 166 -66.87 -68.12 -84.04
N GLN A 167 -65.87 -67.23 -84.10
CA GLN A 167 -64.55 -67.58 -84.66
C GLN A 167 -63.45 -67.01 -83.76
N ALA A 168 -62.38 -67.78 -83.57
CA ALA A 168 -61.28 -67.44 -82.70
C ALA A 168 -60.17 -66.69 -83.45
N PHE A 169 -59.50 -65.79 -82.74
CA PHE A 169 -58.13 -65.38 -83.08
C PHE A 169 -57.24 -65.72 -81.88
N THR A 170 -56.28 -66.61 -82.07
CA THR A 170 -55.30 -66.97 -81.04
C THR A 170 -54.17 -65.96 -81.02
N ALA A 171 -54.12 -65.14 -79.97
CA ALA A 171 -52.91 -64.47 -79.52
C ALA A 171 -52.80 -64.71 -78.01
N ALA A 172 -51.95 -65.65 -77.61
CA ALA A 172 -51.58 -65.81 -76.21
C ALA A 172 -50.66 -64.63 -75.84
N GLY A 173 -51.23 -63.60 -75.23
CA GLY A 173 -50.45 -62.61 -74.49
C GLY A 173 -49.65 -63.31 -73.39
N ALA A 174 -48.45 -62.81 -73.11
CA ALA A 174 -47.63 -63.36 -72.04
C ALA A 174 -48.39 -63.32 -70.71
N PRO A 175 -48.21 -64.32 -69.81
CA PRO A 175 -48.85 -64.28 -68.50
C PRO A 175 -48.34 -63.07 -67.72
N ASN A 176 -49.27 -62.16 -67.39
CA ASN A 176 -48.95 -60.99 -66.57
C ASN A 176 -48.34 -61.47 -65.24
N SER A 177 -47.15 -60.96 -64.93
CA SER A 177 -46.35 -61.38 -63.79
C SER A 177 -46.40 -60.27 -62.74
N PRO A 178 -46.74 -60.56 -61.46
CA PRO A 178 -47.03 -59.50 -60.50
C PRO A 178 -45.76 -58.74 -60.06
N PRO A 179 -45.88 -57.45 -59.67
CA PRO A 179 -44.72 -56.62 -59.32
C PRO A 179 -43.87 -57.21 -58.19
N ALA A 180 -42.54 -57.08 -58.29
CA ALA A 180 -41.64 -57.44 -57.20
C ALA A 180 -41.50 -56.26 -56.21
N VAL A 181 -41.93 -56.44 -54.96
CA VAL A 181 -42.13 -55.33 -53.99
C VAL A 181 -41.13 -55.41 -52.82
N SER A 182 -40.60 -54.26 -52.40
CA SER A 182 -39.82 -54.11 -51.18
C SER A 182 -40.24 -52.87 -50.37
N ALA A 183 -40.05 -52.90 -49.05
CA ALA A 183 -40.45 -51.79 -48.16
C ALA A 183 -39.32 -51.41 -47.20
N THR A 184 -39.12 -50.10 -47.02
CA THR A 184 -38.20 -49.50 -46.05
C THR A 184 -39.00 -48.62 -45.09
N VAL A 185 -38.73 -48.75 -43.78
CA VAL A 185 -39.42 -48.02 -42.71
C VAL A 185 -38.39 -47.16 -41.97
N ALA A 186 -38.60 -45.86 -41.90
CA ALA A 186 -37.77 -44.94 -41.16
C ALA A 186 -37.95 -45.10 -39.64
N ALA A 187 -37.05 -44.50 -38.85
CA ALA A 187 -37.32 -44.33 -37.42
C ALA A 187 -38.51 -43.36 -37.21
N PRO A 188 -39.41 -43.62 -36.25
CA PRO A 188 -40.46 -42.67 -35.88
C PRO A 188 -39.85 -41.40 -35.26
N ASP A 189 -40.41 -40.24 -35.61
CA ASP A 189 -40.07 -38.98 -34.93
C ASP A 189 -40.49 -39.03 -33.44
N PRO A 190 -39.62 -38.69 -32.48
CA PRO A 190 -39.89 -38.92 -31.05
C PRO A 190 -41.02 -38.03 -30.49
N LEU A 191 -41.29 -36.87 -31.09
CA LEU A 191 -42.31 -35.93 -30.61
C LEU A 191 -43.69 -36.22 -31.20
N SER A 192 -43.78 -36.35 -32.51
CA SER A 192 -45.02 -36.58 -33.27
C SER A 192 -45.40 -38.05 -33.39
N GLY A 193 -44.42 -38.96 -33.30
CA GLY A 193 -44.60 -40.40 -33.53
C GLY A 193 -44.83 -40.76 -35.00
N VAL A 194 -44.63 -39.81 -35.92
CA VAL A 194 -44.83 -40.00 -37.35
C VAL A 194 -43.67 -40.80 -37.95
N THR A 195 -44.00 -41.78 -38.79
CA THR A 195 -43.04 -42.67 -39.45
C THR A 195 -43.20 -42.56 -40.97
N GLN A 196 -42.10 -42.31 -41.67
CA GLN A 196 -42.07 -42.41 -43.14
C GLN A 196 -41.78 -43.85 -43.56
N VAL A 197 -42.49 -44.30 -44.59
CA VAL A 197 -42.40 -45.63 -45.17
C VAL A 197 -42.30 -45.48 -46.68
N THR A 198 -41.25 -46.03 -47.28
CA THR A 198 -41.09 -46.04 -48.74
C THR A 198 -41.20 -47.49 -49.22
N VAL A 199 -42.14 -47.72 -50.14
CA VAL A 199 -42.38 -49.01 -50.79
C VAL A 199 -42.03 -48.84 -52.26
N THR A 200 -41.14 -49.69 -52.75
CA THR A 200 -40.76 -49.75 -54.16
C THR A 200 -41.28 -51.02 -54.78
N ALA A 201 -41.65 -50.95 -56.06
CA ALA A 201 -42.02 -52.10 -56.85
C ALA A 201 -41.33 -52.02 -58.21
N THR A 202 -40.81 -53.14 -58.70
CA THR A 202 -40.27 -53.25 -60.06
C THR A 202 -41.17 -54.15 -60.89
N ASP A 203 -41.64 -53.61 -62.00
CA ASP A 203 -42.47 -54.28 -63.00
C ASP A 203 -42.14 -53.71 -64.39
N THR A 204 -42.55 -54.41 -65.45
CA THR A 204 -42.54 -53.90 -66.82
C THR A 204 -43.68 -52.92 -67.11
N ASP A 205 -44.77 -52.99 -66.33
CA ASP A 205 -45.95 -52.14 -66.44
C ASP A 205 -45.99 -51.02 -65.39
N PRO A 206 -46.78 -49.94 -65.60
CA PRO A 206 -47.01 -48.91 -64.58
C PRO A 206 -47.67 -49.48 -63.32
N VAL A 207 -47.04 -49.25 -62.16
CA VAL A 207 -47.50 -49.75 -60.86
C VAL A 207 -48.19 -48.65 -60.04
N THR A 208 -49.29 -49.02 -59.38
CA THR A 208 -49.99 -48.18 -58.39
C THR A 208 -49.91 -48.81 -57.00
N PHE A 209 -49.87 -47.98 -55.95
CA PHE A 209 -49.76 -48.45 -54.57
C PHE A 209 -50.99 -48.10 -53.73
N THR A 210 -51.49 -49.08 -52.96
CA THR A 210 -52.58 -48.90 -52.00
C THR A 210 -52.21 -49.49 -50.64
N ALA A 211 -52.68 -48.90 -49.54
CA ALA A 211 -52.40 -49.39 -48.18
C ALA A 211 -53.68 -49.77 -47.44
N THR A 212 -53.65 -50.90 -46.73
CA THR A 212 -54.73 -51.28 -45.81
C THR A 212 -54.76 -50.36 -44.60
N ARG A 213 -55.94 -50.16 -43.98
CA ARG A 213 -56.03 -49.42 -42.72
C ARG A 213 -55.28 -50.17 -41.60
N PRO A 214 -54.34 -49.52 -40.89
CA PRO A 214 -53.65 -50.11 -39.74
C PRO A 214 -54.58 -50.14 -38.51
N SER A 215 -54.14 -50.77 -37.42
CA SER A 215 -55.00 -50.95 -36.22
C SER A 215 -54.95 -49.78 -35.24
N PHE A 216 -53.85 -49.04 -35.20
CA PHE A 216 -53.56 -48.06 -34.16
C PHE A 216 -53.27 -46.64 -34.67
N GLY A 217 -53.29 -46.43 -35.99
CA GLY A 217 -53.00 -45.15 -36.64
C GLY A 217 -53.76 -44.90 -37.94
N ARG A 218 -53.19 -44.03 -38.76
CA ARG A 218 -53.60 -43.76 -40.15
C ARG A 218 -52.36 -43.85 -41.04
N VAL A 219 -52.53 -44.43 -42.23
CA VAL A 219 -51.56 -44.36 -43.33
C VAL A 219 -52.11 -43.43 -44.41
N ILE A 220 -51.27 -42.57 -44.97
CA ILE A 220 -51.55 -41.74 -46.14
C ILE A 220 -50.44 -42.02 -47.15
N GLY A 221 -50.78 -42.38 -48.38
CA GLY A 221 -49.83 -42.54 -49.48
C GLY A 221 -49.88 -41.38 -50.47
N ASP A 222 -48.78 -41.13 -51.16
CA ASP A 222 -48.70 -40.23 -52.33
C ASP A 222 -49.16 -40.90 -53.65
N GLY A 223 -49.35 -42.22 -53.63
CA GLY A 223 -49.67 -43.04 -54.80
C GLY A 223 -48.44 -43.51 -55.60
N ALA A 224 -47.26 -42.96 -55.30
CA ALA A 224 -45.97 -43.26 -55.93
C ALA A 224 -45.03 -44.09 -55.03
N GLY A 225 -45.57 -44.66 -53.94
CA GLY A 225 -44.86 -45.58 -53.04
C GLY A 225 -44.39 -44.97 -51.73
N ASN A 226 -44.53 -43.66 -51.51
CA ASN A 226 -44.23 -43.05 -50.21
C ASN A 226 -45.49 -42.96 -49.35
N PHE A 227 -45.34 -43.36 -48.09
CA PHE A 227 -46.41 -43.44 -47.12
C PHE A 227 -46.00 -42.80 -45.81
N THR A 228 -46.84 -41.92 -45.28
CA THR A 228 -46.72 -41.40 -43.93
C THR A 228 -47.67 -42.17 -43.01
N TYR A 229 -47.10 -42.87 -42.02
CA TYR A 229 -47.85 -43.47 -40.91
C TYR A 229 -47.92 -42.48 -39.74
N THR A 230 -49.12 -42.29 -39.20
CA THR A 230 -49.37 -41.46 -38.02
C THR A 230 -50.17 -42.29 -37.00
N PRO A 231 -49.57 -42.74 -35.88
CA PRO A 231 -50.27 -43.41 -34.80
C PRO A 231 -51.23 -42.43 -34.10
N THR A 232 -52.34 -42.94 -33.56
CA THR A 232 -53.29 -42.11 -32.81
C THR A 232 -52.72 -41.68 -31.46
N THR A 233 -53.07 -40.48 -31.00
CA THR A 233 -52.65 -39.92 -29.71
C THR A 233 -52.98 -40.84 -28.53
N PHE A 234 -54.13 -41.53 -28.59
CA PHE A 234 -54.55 -42.49 -27.56
C PHE A 234 -53.64 -43.72 -27.50
N VAL A 235 -53.26 -44.30 -28.64
CA VAL A 235 -52.33 -45.44 -28.69
C VAL A 235 -50.94 -45.01 -28.21
N ARG A 236 -50.44 -43.84 -28.62
CA ARG A 236 -49.18 -43.29 -28.09
C ARG A 236 -49.23 -43.09 -26.57
N PHE A 237 -50.37 -42.68 -26.01
CA PHE A 237 -50.55 -42.62 -24.57
C PHE A 237 -50.49 -44.00 -23.91
N LEU A 238 -51.17 -45.02 -24.47
CA LEU A 238 -51.13 -46.39 -23.94
C LEU A 238 -49.74 -47.04 -24.02
N ALA A 239 -49.01 -46.82 -25.11
CA ALA A 239 -47.63 -47.31 -25.32
C ALA A 239 -46.66 -46.88 -24.21
N ARG A 240 -46.98 -45.81 -23.47
CA ARG A 240 -46.21 -45.31 -22.32
C ARG A 240 -46.27 -46.21 -21.09
N PHE A 241 -47.34 -47.00 -20.96
CA PHE A 241 -47.63 -47.87 -19.81
C PHE A 241 -47.70 -49.36 -20.16
N LEU A 242 -47.92 -49.68 -21.45
CA LEU A 242 -48.11 -51.05 -21.95
C LEU A 242 -47.03 -51.37 -23.00
N PRO A 243 -45.92 -52.04 -22.62
CA PRO A 243 -44.83 -52.38 -23.54
C PRO A 243 -45.22 -53.25 -24.74
N SER A 244 -46.37 -53.91 -24.67
CA SER A 244 -46.97 -54.70 -25.76
C SER A 244 -47.52 -53.84 -26.91
N ILE A 245 -47.69 -52.52 -26.73
CA ILE A 245 -48.15 -51.58 -27.75
C ILE A 245 -46.95 -50.79 -28.27
N ASN A 246 -46.06 -51.49 -28.98
CA ASN A 246 -44.80 -50.94 -29.50
C ASN A 246 -44.72 -50.90 -31.04
N SER A 247 -45.72 -51.44 -31.74
CA SER A 247 -45.77 -51.48 -33.20
C SER A 247 -47.19 -51.65 -33.73
N ASP A 248 -47.40 -51.22 -34.97
CA ASP A 248 -48.62 -51.38 -35.75
C ASP A 248 -48.28 -52.07 -37.07
N ARG A 249 -49.26 -52.74 -37.68
CA ARG A 249 -49.08 -53.48 -38.93
C ARG A 249 -50.15 -53.13 -39.95
N PHE A 250 -49.70 -52.98 -41.20
CA PHE A 250 -50.56 -52.84 -42.37
C PHE A 250 -49.89 -53.51 -43.58
N SER A 251 -50.68 -53.78 -44.61
CA SER A 251 -50.18 -54.26 -45.90
C SER A 251 -50.17 -53.11 -46.90
N VAL A 252 -49.13 -53.01 -47.70
CA VAL A 252 -49.11 -52.19 -48.93
C VAL A 252 -49.16 -53.12 -50.13
N THR A 253 -50.13 -52.89 -51.00
CA THR A 253 -50.34 -53.64 -52.22
C THR A 253 -49.90 -52.80 -53.41
N ALA A 254 -48.94 -53.32 -54.17
CA ALA A 254 -48.55 -52.82 -55.47
C ALA A 254 -49.37 -53.57 -56.53
N THR A 255 -50.02 -52.85 -57.45
CA THR A 255 -50.85 -53.42 -58.52
C THR A 255 -50.43 -52.81 -59.85
N ASP A 256 -50.12 -53.66 -60.83
CA ASP A 256 -49.81 -53.26 -62.21
C ASP A 256 -51.06 -52.81 -62.99
N SER A 257 -50.88 -52.23 -64.18
CA SER A 257 -51.97 -51.77 -65.04
C SER A 257 -52.84 -52.88 -65.64
N HIS A 258 -52.42 -54.14 -65.53
CA HIS A 258 -53.13 -55.33 -66.01
C HIS A 258 -53.82 -56.11 -64.87
N GLY A 259 -53.70 -55.64 -63.62
CA GLY A 259 -54.42 -56.10 -62.44
C GLY A 259 -53.76 -57.22 -61.63
N ALA A 260 -52.52 -57.64 -61.92
CA ALA A 260 -51.81 -58.50 -60.97
C ALA A 260 -51.19 -57.66 -59.84
N ALA A 261 -51.06 -58.27 -58.65
CA ALA A 261 -50.79 -57.53 -57.43
C ALA A 261 -49.96 -58.33 -56.43
N THR A 262 -49.00 -57.64 -55.80
CA THR A 262 -48.15 -58.16 -54.72
C THR A 262 -48.34 -57.31 -53.47
N SER A 263 -48.49 -57.96 -52.32
CA SER A 263 -48.64 -57.32 -51.01
C SER A 263 -47.39 -57.48 -50.15
N VAL A 264 -46.91 -56.39 -49.54
CA VAL A 264 -45.83 -56.40 -48.54
C VAL A 264 -46.36 -55.96 -47.18
N ALA A 265 -46.02 -56.71 -46.13
CA ALA A 265 -46.38 -56.36 -44.76
C ALA A 265 -45.41 -55.31 -44.20
N VAL A 266 -45.93 -54.14 -43.85
CA VAL A 266 -45.21 -53.07 -43.17
C VAL A 266 -45.47 -53.17 -41.67
N THR A 267 -44.41 -53.21 -40.88
CA THR A 267 -44.47 -53.04 -39.42
C THR A 267 -43.87 -51.68 -39.07
N ALA A 268 -44.67 -50.78 -38.53
CA ALA A 268 -44.23 -49.46 -38.07
C ALA A 268 -44.13 -49.45 -36.55
N SER A 269 -43.01 -49.00 -35.99
CA SER A 269 -42.85 -48.84 -34.54
C SER A 269 -43.72 -47.69 -34.02
N ILE A 270 -44.35 -47.90 -32.86
CA ILE A 270 -45.09 -46.87 -32.13
C ILE A 270 -44.21 -46.38 -30.99
N VAL A 271 -43.87 -45.09 -30.99
CA VAL A 271 -43.26 -44.43 -29.82
C VAL A 271 -44.33 -43.87 -28.88
N PRO A 272 -44.12 -43.93 -27.55
CA PRO A 272 -45.00 -43.31 -26.57
C PRO A 272 -45.25 -41.82 -26.84
N ILE A 273 -46.32 -41.29 -26.25
CA ILE A 273 -46.56 -39.85 -26.22
C ILE A 273 -45.45 -39.20 -25.40
N ASN A 274 -44.82 -38.18 -25.99
CA ASN A 274 -43.60 -37.57 -25.47
C ASN A 274 -43.59 -36.06 -25.73
N SER A 275 -42.88 -35.33 -24.87
CA SER A 275 -42.69 -33.88 -24.95
C SER A 275 -41.23 -33.60 -24.65
N ALA A 276 -40.58 -32.69 -25.39
CA ALA A 276 -39.19 -32.35 -25.09
C ALA A 276 -39.02 -31.81 -23.66
N PRO A 277 -37.88 -32.09 -22.99
CA PRO A 277 -37.58 -31.55 -21.68
C PRO A 277 -37.63 -30.01 -21.67
N ARG A 278 -38.10 -29.41 -20.58
CA ARG A 278 -38.09 -27.95 -20.40
C ARG A 278 -36.82 -27.53 -19.66
N ALA A 279 -36.04 -26.66 -20.29
CA ALA A 279 -34.87 -26.05 -19.67
C ALA A 279 -35.26 -25.31 -18.38
N GLY A 280 -34.50 -25.55 -17.31
CA GLY A 280 -34.66 -24.89 -16.01
C GLY A 280 -33.51 -23.94 -15.69
N ALA A 281 -33.38 -23.60 -14.40
CA ALA A 281 -32.28 -22.77 -13.94
C ALA A 281 -30.92 -23.48 -14.06
N VAL A 282 -29.88 -22.69 -14.35
CA VAL A 282 -28.48 -23.10 -14.28
C VAL A 282 -27.86 -22.47 -13.04
N THR A 283 -27.18 -23.26 -12.21
CA THR A 283 -26.36 -22.76 -11.10
C THR A 283 -24.88 -22.91 -11.44
N VAL A 284 -24.10 -21.87 -11.21
CA VAL A 284 -22.67 -21.78 -11.56
C VAL A 284 -21.90 -21.32 -10.32
N SER A 285 -20.77 -21.96 -10.02
CA SER A 285 -19.87 -21.52 -8.94
C SER A 285 -19.08 -20.28 -9.35
N LEU A 286 -18.50 -19.59 -8.37
CA LEU A 286 -17.37 -18.70 -8.66
C LEU A 286 -16.18 -19.54 -9.18
N PRO A 287 -15.27 -18.96 -10.00
CA PRO A 287 -14.03 -19.63 -10.38
C PRO A 287 -13.14 -19.90 -9.16
N ALA A 288 -12.52 -21.07 -9.12
CA ALA A 288 -11.49 -21.38 -8.12
C ALA A 288 -10.25 -20.51 -8.34
N GLY A 289 -9.70 -19.89 -7.28
CA GLY A 289 -8.68 -18.84 -7.39
C GLY A 289 -7.44 -19.24 -8.21
N ALA A 290 -6.78 -20.34 -7.86
CA ALA A 290 -5.53 -20.76 -8.50
C ALA A 290 -5.73 -21.27 -9.95
N THR A 291 -6.81 -22.01 -10.22
CA THR A 291 -6.98 -22.76 -11.47
C THR A 291 -7.99 -22.13 -12.44
N GLY A 292 -8.84 -21.23 -11.96
CA GLY A 292 -9.99 -20.70 -12.70
C GLY A 292 -11.12 -21.71 -12.97
N VAL A 293 -11.04 -22.92 -12.42
CA VAL A 293 -12.06 -23.96 -12.64
C VAL A 293 -13.41 -23.52 -12.07
N VAL A 294 -14.45 -23.69 -12.88
CA VAL A 294 -15.85 -23.41 -12.53
C VAL A 294 -16.62 -24.72 -12.52
N THR A 295 -17.51 -24.89 -11.53
CA THR A 295 -18.43 -26.03 -11.47
C THR A 295 -19.88 -25.54 -11.53
N GLY A 296 -20.81 -26.41 -11.85
CA GLY A 296 -22.22 -26.04 -11.83
C GLY A 296 -23.18 -27.18 -12.05
N ASN A 297 -24.46 -26.84 -12.18
CA ASN A 297 -25.53 -27.79 -12.46
C ASN A 297 -26.58 -27.15 -13.37
N ALA A 298 -26.85 -27.80 -14.49
CA ALA A 298 -27.95 -27.47 -15.39
C ALA A 298 -29.17 -28.30 -14.99
N LYS A 299 -30.29 -27.65 -14.65
CA LYS A 299 -31.54 -28.34 -14.30
C LYS A 299 -32.54 -28.28 -15.44
N SER A 300 -33.43 -29.25 -15.50
CA SER A 300 -34.56 -29.31 -16.43
C SER A 300 -35.68 -30.15 -15.83
N THR A 301 -36.90 -29.97 -16.34
CA THR A 301 -38.07 -30.75 -15.95
C THR A 301 -38.75 -31.32 -17.18
N ASP A 302 -39.21 -32.56 -17.09
CA ASP A 302 -39.94 -33.20 -18.17
C ASP A 302 -41.47 -33.03 -18.00
N PRO A 303 -42.21 -32.55 -19.03
CA PRO A 303 -43.67 -32.39 -18.94
C PRO A 303 -44.42 -33.71 -18.67
N ASN A 304 -43.86 -34.85 -19.11
CA ASN A 304 -44.43 -36.17 -18.92
C ASN A 304 -43.77 -36.94 -17.75
N ARG A 305 -42.87 -36.27 -16.99
CA ARG A 305 -42.06 -36.79 -15.87
C ARG A 305 -41.13 -37.95 -16.26
N ASP A 306 -40.61 -37.96 -17.48
CA ASP A 306 -39.56 -38.91 -17.89
C ASP A 306 -38.22 -38.66 -17.18
N ARG A 307 -37.43 -39.74 -17.07
CA ARG A 307 -36.05 -39.67 -16.59
C ARG A 307 -35.19 -38.94 -17.62
N LEU A 308 -34.49 -37.91 -17.16
CA LEU A 308 -33.58 -37.10 -17.97
C LEU A 308 -32.14 -37.63 -17.90
N SER A 309 -31.38 -37.37 -18.97
CA SER A 309 -29.93 -37.56 -19.05
C SER A 309 -29.29 -36.32 -19.65
N TYR A 310 -28.10 -35.95 -19.17
CA TYR A 310 -27.39 -34.73 -19.60
C TYR A 310 -26.04 -35.06 -20.22
N LEU A 311 -25.69 -34.36 -21.29
CA LEU A 311 -24.41 -34.46 -22.02
C LEU A 311 -23.99 -33.07 -22.51
N ALA A 312 -22.70 -32.83 -22.67
CA ALA A 312 -22.20 -31.60 -23.29
C ALA A 312 -22.46 -31.66 -24.81
N SER A 313 -23.05 -30.60 -25.38
CA SER A 313 -23.06 -30.43 -26.85
C SER A 313 -21.67 -30.11 -27.41
N THR A 314 -20.83 -29.53 -26.56
CA THR A 314 -19.48 -29.05 -26.84
C THR A 314 -18.58 -29.44 -25.67
N THR A 315 -17.63 -30.36 -25.89
CA THR A 315 -16.66 -30.80 -24.88
C THR A 315 -15.46 -29.85 -24.75
N THR A 316 -15.27 -28.97 -25.72
CA THR A 316 -14.29 -27.87 -25.71
C THR A 316 -14.91 -26.60 -26.30
N THR A 317 -14.35 -25.47 -25.90
CA THR A 317 -14.60 -24.15 -26.49
C THR A 317 -13.25 -23.53 -26.89
N ALA A 318 -13.26 -22.33 -27.47
CA ALA A 318 -12.02 -21.58 -27.70
C ALA A 318 -11.30 -21.17 -26.39
N LYS A 319 -11.99 -21.23 -25.24
CA LYS A 319 -11.52 -20.71 -23.95
C LYS A 319 -11.32 -21.77 -22.87
N GLY A 320 -11.80 -22.99 -23.05
CA GLY A 320 -11.67 -24.05 -22.06
C GLY A 320 -12.22 -25.40 -22.48
N ALA A 321 -12.15 -26.35 -21.54
CA ALA A 321 -12.74 -27.68 -21.66
C ALA A 321 -14.00 -27.78 -20.79
N VAL A 322 -14.98 -28.57 -21.24
CA VAL A 322 -16.27 -28.79 -20.58
C VAL A 322 -16.50 -30.29 -20.39
N THR A 323 -16.74 -30.71 -19.16
CA THR A 323 -17.24 -32.05 -18.84
C THR A 323 -18.63 -31.94 -18.21
N VAL A 324 -19.54 -32.84 -18.58
CA VAL A 324 -20.93 -32.88 -18.08
C VAL A 324 -21.24 -34.31 -17.64
N ASN A 325 -21.73 -34.45 -16.42
CA ASN A 325 -22.21 -35.70 -15.87
C ASN A 325 -23.69 -35.94 -16.23
N SER A 326 -24.11 -37.20 -16.23
CA SER A 326 -25.48 -37.61 -16.60
C SER A 326 -26.60 -37.07 -15.69
N ASN A 327 -26.26 -36.47 -14.54
CA ASN A 327 -27.17 -35.77 -13.63
C ASN A 327 -27.21 -34.24 -13.84
N GLY A 328 -26.54 -33.72 -14.87
CA GLY A 328 -26.49 -32.31 -15.22
C GLY A 328 -25.45 -31.48 -14.46
N THR A 329 -24.65 -32.06 -13.55
CA THR A 329 -23.48 -31.34 -13.01
C THR A 329 -22.39 -31.24 -14.07
N PHE A 330 -21.63 -30.14 -14.05
CA PHE A 330 -20.58 -29.89 -15.03
C PHE A 330 -19.34 -29.27 -14.38
N VAL A 331 -18.20 -29.43 -15.06
CA VAL A 331 -16.94 -28.75 -14.76
C VAL A 331 -16.49 -28.04 -16.03
N TYR A 332 -16.12 -26.77 -15.91
CA TYR A 332 -15.47 -25.97 -16.93
C TYR A 332 -14.07 -25.60 -16.45
N THR A 333 -13.07 -25.92 -17.27
CA THR A 333 -11.66 -25.59 -17.01
C THR A 333 -11.19 -24.61 -18.08
N PRO A 334 -11.00 -23.31 -17.77
CA PRO A 334 -10.45 -22.36 -18.73
C PRO A 334 -8.99 -22.70 -19.07
N ASN A 335 -8.58 -22.38 -20.30
CA ASN A 335 -7.19 -22.46 -20.74
C ASN A 335 -6.41 -21.21 -20.31
N ALA A 336 -5.07 -21.32 -20.25
CA ALA A 336 -4.19 -20.24 -19.79
C ALA A 336 -4.39 -18.94 -20.62
N LEU A 337 -4.41 -19.05 -21.95
CA LEU A 337 -4.60 -17.90 -22.85
C LEU A 337 -5.91 -17.13 -22.61
N ALA A 338 -7.00 -17.83 -22.26
CA ALA A 338 -8.28 -17.19 -21.92
C ALA A 338 -8.22 -16.47 -20.57
N ARG A 339 -7.51 -17.04 -19.58
CA ARG A 339 -7.28 -16.38 -18.28
C ARG A 339 -6.36 -15.16 -18.43
N HIS A 340 -5.33 -15.25 -19.27
CA HIS A 340 -4.44 -14.14 -19.59
C HIS A 340 -5.19 -12.97 -20.22
N ARG A 341 -5.94 -13.22 -21.30
CA ARG A 341 -6.80 -12.19 -21.93
C ARG A 341 -7.85 -11.59 -21.00
N ALA A 342 -8.30 -12.31 -19.98
CA ALA A 342 -9.22 -11.79 -18.97
C ALA A 342 -8.53 -10.84 -17.96
N ALA A 343 -7.21 -10.89 -17.83
CA ALA A 343 -6.39 -10.02 -16.97
C ALA A 343 -6.05 -8.68 -17.62
N ALA A 344 -6.09 -8.58 -18.96
CA ALA A 344 -5.72 -7.36 -19.70
C ALA A 344 -6.39 -6.09 -19.15
N VAL A 345 -5.64 -5.00 -19.07
CA VAL A 345 -6.15 -3.68 -18.72
C VAL A 345 -7.15 -3.25 -19.79
N GLY A 346 -8.43 -3.14 -19.40
CA GLY A 346 -9.54 -2.92 -20.32
C GLY A 346 -10.23 -4.18 -20.87
N ALA A 347 -9.85 -5.39 -20.41
CA ALA A 347 -10.46 -6.66 -20.81
C ALA A 347 -11.99 -6.62 -20.73
N THR A 348 -12.65 -7.02 -21.81
CA THR A 348 -14.10 -6.84 -21.99
C THR A 348 -14.91 -7.90 -21.21
N ALA A 349 -16.22 -7.69 -21.12
CA ALA A 349 -17.13 -8.72 -20.62
C ALA A 349 -17.09 -10.01 -21.48
N ALA A 350 -16.77 -9.89 -22.77
CA ALA A 350 -16.57 -11.04 -23.63
C ALA A 350 -15.32 -11.81 -23.22
N ASP A 351 -14.19 -11.15 -22.94
CA ASP A 351 -12.94 -11.80 -22.51
C ASP A 351 -13.11 -12.56 -21.20
N LYS A 352 -13.78 -11.91 -20.23
CA LYS A 352 -14.06 -12.40 -18.87
C LYS A 352 -15.16 -13.46 -18.76
N THR A 353 -15.75 -13.92 -19.87
CA THR A 353 -16.78 -14.97 -19.88
C THR A 353 -16.57 -15.99 -21.00
N ASP A 354 -17.17 -17.18 -20.84
CA ASP A 354 -17.33 -18.15 -21.91
C ASP A 354 -18.74 -18.76 -21.91
N THR A 355 -19.17 -19.32 -23.03
CA THR A 355 -20.50 -19.91 -23.18
C THR A 355 -20.49 -21.24 -23.92
N PHE A 356 -21.18 -22.24 -23.37
CA PHE A 356 -21.37 -23.55 -23.99
C PHE A 356 -22.82 -24.03 -23.85
N THR A 357 -23.14 -25.17 -24.47
CA THR A 357 -24.48 -25.77 -24.41
C THR A 357 -24.42 -27.15 -23.76
N VAL A 358 -25.32 -27.38 -22.80
CA VAL A 358 -25.62 -28.71 -22.24
C VAL A 358 -26.89 -29.22 -22.93
N THR A 359 -26.83 -30.39 -23.56
CA THR A 359 -28.02 -31.09 -24.06
C THR A 359 -28.60 -31.94 -22.94
N VAL A 360 -29.90 -31.78 -22.70
CA VAL A 360 -30.69 -32.72 -21.91
C VAL A 360 -31.58 -33.53 -22.85
N SER A 361 -31.66 -34.85 -22.62
CA SER A 361 -32.57 -35.76 -23.32
C SER A 361 -33.49 -36.48 -22.34
N ASP A 362 -34.70 -36.80 -22.76
CA ASP A 362 -35.53 -37.82 -22.10
C ASP A 362 -35.12 -39.25 -22.53
N ARG A 363 -35.82 -40.26 -22.02
CA ARG A 363 -35.61 -41.69 -22.35
C ARG A 363 -36.22 -42.14 -23.68
N PHE A 364 -36.96 -41.27 -24.37
CA PHE A 364 -37.65 -41.52 -25.64
C PHE A 364 -37.01 -40.74 -26.81
N GLY A 365 -35.96 -39.96 -26.56
CA GLY A 365 -35.09 -39.35 -27.55
C GLY A 365 -35.39 -37.90 -27.90
N ALA A 366 -36.34 -37.21 -27.24
CA ALA A 366 -36.47 -35.77 -27.43
C ALA A 366 -35.43 -35.01 -26.60
N VAL A 367 -34.94 -33.88 -27.15
CA VAL A 367 -33.77 -33.15 -26.64
C VAL A 367 -34.03 -31.66 -26.52
N THR A 368 -33.37 -31.03 -25.55
CA THR A 368 -33.37 -29.57 -25.34
C THR A 368 -31.97 -29.07 -25.02
N GLY A 369 -31.58 -27.93 -25.59
CA GLY A 369 -30.31 -27.27 -25.30
C GLY A 369 -30.44 -26.24 -24.18
N ILE A 370 -29.51 -26.28 -23.22
CA ILE A 370 -29.41 -25.35 -22.11
C ILE A 370 -28.12 -24.53 -22.31
N ARG A 371 -28.24 -23.22 -22.54
CA ARG A 371 -27.08 -22.33 -22.65
C ARG A 371 -26.51 -22.04 -21.27
N VAL A 372 -25.23 -22.35 -21.07
CA VAL A 372 -24.49 -22.09 -19.83
C VAL A 372 -23.48 -20.98 -20.12
N THR A 373 -23.44 -19.97 -19.25
CA THR A 373 -22.42 -18.91 -19.24
C THR A 373 -21.58 -19.07 -17.98
N VAL A 374 -20.26 -19.05 -18.12
CA VAL A 374 -19.29 -19.15 -17.03
C VAL A 374 -18.37 -17.93 -17.02
N ALA A 375 -17.92 -17.53 -15.83
CA ALA A 375 -16.88 -16.52 -15.70
C ALA A 375 -15.50 -17.15 -15.94
N VAL A 376 -14.60 -16.40 -16.57
CA VAL A 376 -13.18 -16.74 -16.70
C VAL A 376 -12.43 -15.84 -15.74
N SER A 377 -11.78 -16.40 -14.71
CA SER A 377 -10.97 -15.60 -13.80
C SER A 377 -9.66 -15.20 -14.47
N PRO A 378 -9.18 -13.96 -14.27
CA PRO A 378 -7.88 -13.54 -14.76
C PRO A 378 -6.76 -14.41 -14.18
N ASN A 379 -5.67 -14.51 -14.92
CA ASN A 379 -4.36 -14.96 -14.43
C ASN A 379 -3.33 -14.14 -15.18
N ASN A 380 -2.33 -13.63 -14.49
CA ASN A 380 -1.20 -12.96 -15.07
C ASN A 380 -0.02 -13.11 -14.10
N SER A 381 1.18 -13.28 -14.62
CA SER A 381 2.42 -13.28 -13.84
C SER A 381 3.00 -11.86 -13.83
N THR A 382 3.54 -11.40 -12.70
CA THR A 382 4.21 -10.10 -12.69
C THR A 382 5.54 -10.15 -13.44
N PRO A 383 5.93 -9.09 -14.18
CA PRO A 383 7.22 -9.05 -14.86
C PRO A 383 8.37 -9.02 -13.86
N THR A 384 9.55 -9.45 -14.32
CA THR A 384 10.82 -9.35 -13.59
C THR A 384 11.73 -8.35 -14.29
N ALA A 385 12.60 -7.64 -13.56
CA ALA A 385 13.50 -6.68 -14.17
C ALA A 385 14.79 -6.44 -13.37
N THR A 386 15.83 -5.99 -14.07
CA THR A 386 17.14 -5.57 -13.54
C THR A 386 17.63 -4.32 -14.28
N SER A 387 18.56 -3.57 -13.69
CA SER A 387 19.15 -2.37 -14.32
C SER A 387 20.65 -2.53 -14.58
N GLU A 388 21.09 -2.12 -15.75
CA GLU A 388 22.50 -1.91 -16.12
C GLU A 388 22.72 -0.40 -16.32
N VAL A 389 23.84 0.12 -15.80
CA VAL A 389 24.16 1.56 -15.78
C VAL A 389 25.60 1.74 -16.25
N ASP A 390 25.81 2.60 -17.24
CA ASP A 390 27.13 2.91 -17.77
C ASP A 390 27.88 3.90 -16.87
N ASP A 391 29.21 3.98 -17.02
CA ASP A 391 29.99 5.09 -16.46
C ASP A 391 29.57 6.43 -17.11
N PRO A 392 29.70 7.58 -16.41
CA PRO A 392 29.39 8.89 -16.98
C PRO A 392 30.25 9.19 -18.21
N ASP A 393 29.63 9.72 -19.27
CA ASP A 393 30.36 10.15 -20.47
C ASP A 393 31.40 11.24 -20.10
N PRO A 394 32.68 11.08 -20.49
CA PRO A 394 33.76 11.93 -20.00
C PRO A 394 33.78 13.35 -20.57
N VAL A 395 32.89 13.69 -21.52
CA VAL A 395 32.80 15.02 -22.15
C VAL A 395 31.52 15.75 -21.74
N THR A 396 30.42 15.02 -21.64
CA THR A 396 29.07 15.56 -21.38
C THR A 396 28.58 15.32 -19.95
N ALA A 397 29.23 14.42 -19.21
CA ALA A 397 28.81 13.89 -17.90
C ALA A 397 27.41 13.25 -17.88
N VAL A 398 26.82 12.96 -19.05
CA VAL A 398 25.56 12.22 -19.17
C VAL A 398 25.83 10.75 -18.85
N VAL A 399 24.97 10.16 -18.00
CA VAL A 399 24.95 8.73 -17.72
C VAL A 399 23.89 8.08 -18.59
N SER A 400 24.22 6.95 -19.21
CA SER A 400 23.27 6.12 -19.95
C SER A 400 23.08 4.77 -19.25
N GLY A 401 22.06 4.03 -19.63
CA GLY A 401 21.86 2.67 -19.16
C GLY A 401 20.58 2.05 -19.69
N MET A 402 20.25 0.87 -19.19
CA MET A 402 19.09 0.09 -19.63
C MET A 402 18.47 -0.68 -18.46
N VAL A 403 17.14 -0.64 -18.39
CA VAL A 403 16.34 -1.50 -17.51
C VAL A 403 15.83 -2.67 -18.33
N ILE A 404 16.32 -3.86 -18.02
CA ILE A 404 16.06 -5.10 -18.74
C ILE A 404 14.89 -5.80 -18.04
N GLY A 405 13.73 -5.82 -18.68
CA GLY A 405 12.54 -6.53 -18.22
C GLY A 405 12.30 -7.85 -18.95
N ALA A 406 11.72 -8.82 -18.25
CA ALA A 406 11.27 -10.09 -18.79
C ALA A 406 9.94 -10.52 -18.16
N ASP A 407 8.97 -10.88 -19.00
CA ASP A 407 7.64 -11.31 -18.59
C ASP A 407 7.44 -12.83 -18.76
N PRO A 408 6.93 -13.57 -17.75
CA PRO A 408 6.72 -15.01 -17.86
C PRO A 408 5.57 -15.43 -18.81
N ASP A 409 4.55 -14.60 -19.01
CA ASP A 409 3.42 -14.88 -19.92
C ASP A 409 3.69 -14.36 -21.35
N GLY A 410 4.75 -13.57 -21.52
CA GLY A 410 5.30 -13.12 -22.81
C GLY A 410 4.75 -11.77 -23.27
N ASP A 411 4.29 -10.94 -22.33
CA ASP A 411 3.69 -9.64 -22.62
C ASP A 411 4.67 -8.56 -23.09
N VAL A 412 4.11 -7.55 -23.76
CA VAL A 412 4.85 -6.35 -24.18
C VAL A 412 4.98 -5.40 -22.99
N LEU A 413 6.21 -5.23 -22.53
CA LEU A 413 6.53 -4.37 -21.39
C LEU A 413 6.56 -2.89 -21.75
N ALA A 414 6.02 -2.06 -20.86
CA ALA A 414 6.08 -0.60 -20.92
C ALA A 414 6.91 -0.05 -19.76
N TYR A 415 7.92 0.76 -20.08
CA TYR A 415 8.84 1.36 -19.10
C TYR A 415 8.46 2.82 -18.82
N ARG A 416 8.50 3.22 -17.55
CA ARG A 416 8.25 4.59 -17.08
C ARG A 416 9.15 4.92 -15.90
N GLY A 417 9.64 6.15 -15.83
CA GLY A 417 10.33 6.68 -14.66
C GLY A 417 9.99 8.16 -14.46
N PRO A 418 10.55 8.81 -13.41
CA PRO A 418 10.45 10.26 -13.26
C PRO A 418 11.20 10.97 -14.40
N THR A 419 10.85 12.23 -14.66
CA THR A 419 11.52 13.06 -15.68
C THR A 419 12.70 13.88 -15.11
N ALA A 420 12.86 13.90 -13.79
CA ALA A 420 13.96 14.57 -13.08
C ALA A 420 14.05 14.11 -11.62
N THR A 421 15.20 14.33 -11.01
CA THR A 421 15.44 14.37 -9.56
C THR A 421 15.76 15.80 -9.13
N LEU A 422 16.17 16.01 -7.87
CA LEU A 422 16.79 17.27 -7.44
C LEU A 422 18.18 17.50 -8.06
N LYS A 423 18.86 16.45 -8.51
CA LYS A 423 20.25 16.51 -9.00
C LYS A 423 20.37 16.49 -10.52
N GLY A 424 19.41 15.95 -11.27
CA GLY A 424 19.49 15.88 -12.73
C GLY A 424 18.17 15.63 -13.46
N ALA A 425 18.20 15.74 -14.78
CA ALA A 425 17.06 15.41 -15.66
C ALA A 425 17.16 13.94 -16.12
N ILE A 426 16.01 13.28 -16.27
CA ILE A 426 15.91 11.87 -16.68
C ILE A 426 15.03 11.75 -17.92
N VAL A 427 15.45 10.92 -18.87
CA VAL A 427 14.60 10.44 -19.97
C VAL A 427 14.62 8.91 -19.94
N VAL A 428 13.46 8.30 -19.72
CA VAL A 428 13.25 6.85 -19.89
C VAL A 428 12.55 6.61 -21.22
N HIS A 429 13.12 5.72 -22.05
CA HIS A 429 12.61 5.38 -23.36
C HIS A 429 11.75 4.11 -23.32
N ALA A 430 10.94 3.90 -24.37
CA ALA A 430 9.97 2.80 -24.44
C ALA A 430 10.61 1.41 -24.58
N ASP A 431 11.90 1.34 -24.91
CA ASP A 431 12.70 0.11 -24.98
C ASP A 431 13.43 -0.23 -23.67
N GLY A 432 13.22 0.56 -22.61
CA GLY A 432 13.88 0.41 -21.31
C GLY A 432 15.24 1.10 -21.20
N THR A 433 15.77 1.68 -22.29
CA THR A 433 16.96 2.53 -22.19
C THR A 433 16.64 3.83 -21.47
N PHE A 434 17.64 4.43 -20.82
CA PHE A 434 17.48 5.73 -20.18
C PHE A 434 18.73 6.60 -20.35
N THR A 435 18.54 7.91 -20.19
CA THR A 435 19.63 8.87 -19.97
C THR A 435 19.38 9.71 -18.74
N TYR A 436 20.44 9.99 -17.99
CA TYR A 436 20.46 10.90 -16.85
C TYR A 436 21.48 12.01 -17.10
N THR A 437 21.03 13.26 -17.06
CA THR A 437 21.87 14.45 -17.22
C THR A 437 21.99 15.16 -15.87
N PRO A 438 23.11 15.07 -15.15
CA PRO A 438 23.30 15.80 -13.90
C PRO A 438 23.30 17.31 -14.14
N SER A 439 22.67 18.04 -13.23
CA SER A 439 22.63 19.50 -13.21
C SER A 439 24.03 20.10 -12.94
N ALA A 440 24.26 21.34 -13.37
CA ALA A 440 25.49 22.06 -13.08
C ALA A 440 25.75 22.16 -11.56
N THR A 441 24.71 22.40 -10.75
CA THR A 441 24.78 22.44 -9.29
C THR A 441 25.22 21.10 -8.69
N ALA A 442 24.65 19.99 -9.15
CA ALA A 442 25.05 18.66 -8.69
C ALA A 442 26.51 18.33 -9.08
N ARG A 443 26.93 18.67 -10.31
CA ARG A 443 28.33 18.51 -10.75
C ARG A 443 29.31 19.39 -9.97
N TYR A 444 28.91 20.60 -9.60
CA TYR A 444 29.69 21.51 -8.74
C TYR A 444 29.87 20.92 -7.34
N HIS A 445 28.80 20.38 -6.73
CA HIS A 445 28.90 19.71 -5.43
C HIS A 445 29.72 18.41 -5.50
N ALA A 446 29.56 17.60 -6.56
CA ALA A 446 30.38 16.40 -6.81
C ALA A 446 31.89 16.70 -6.92
N ALA A 447 32.23 17.87 -7.49
CA ALA A 447 33.61 18.34 -7.65
C ALA A 447 34.25 18.85 -6.35
N HIS A 448 33.47 19.22 -5.33
CA HIS A 448 33.99 19.83 -4.12
C HIS A 448 35.08 18.95 -3.46
N ALA A 449 36.15 19.56 -2.95
CA ALA A 449 37.23 18.82 -2.26
C ALA A 449 36.68 17.98 -1.08
N TYR A 450 35.60 18.46 -0.47
CA TYR A 450 34.86 17.82 0.60
C TYR A 450 33.55 17.14 0.17
N ALA A 451 33.37 16.84 -1.12
CA ALA A 451 32.21 16.12 -1.62
C ALA A 451 32.07 14.75 -0.94
N LEU A 452 30.84 14.42 -0.54
CA LEU A 452 30.46 13.15 0.05
C LEU A 452 30.09 12.12 -1.03
N PRO A 453 29.99 10.82 -0.70
CA PRO A 453 29.47 9.81 -1.62
C PRO A 453 28.10 10.19 -2.19
N TYR A 454 27.25 10.83 -1.37
CA TYR A 454 25.96 11.37 -1.78
C TYR A 454 26.06 12.52 -2.80
N ASP A 455 27.04 13.43 -2.71
CA ASP A 455 27.22 14.49 -3.72
C ASP A 455 27.62 13.92 -5.09
N ARG A 456 28.19 12.70 -5.12
CA ARG A 456 28.72 12.01 -6.31
C ARG A 456 27.81 10.92 -6.87
N SER A 457 26.57 10.81 -6.39
CA SER A 457 25.60 9.84 -6.91
C SER A 457 24.18 10.40 -6.88
N ASP A 458 23.29 9.73 -7.60
CA ASP A 458 21.86 9.97 -7.56
C ASP A 458 21.11 8.65 -7.78
N SER A 459 19.81 8.61 -7.47
CA SER A 459 18.99 7.43 -7.75
C SER A 459 17.55 7.77 -8.09
N PHE A 460 16.93 6.90 -8.89
CA PHE A 460 15.54 7.01 -9.30
C PHE A 460 14.95 5.64 -9.63
N ASP A 461 13.63 5.52 -9.50
CA ASP A 461 12.91 4.29 -9.80
C ASP A 461 12.41 4.24 -11.25
N VAL A 462 12.55 3.09 -11.89
CA VAL A 462 11.90 2.77 -13.18
C VAL A 462 10.87 1.68 -12.94
N THR A 463 9.62 1.97 -13.28
CA THR A 463 8.48 1.07 -13.24
C THR A 463 8.26 0.42 -14.60
N ILE A 464 7.98 -0.89 -14.58
CA ILE A 464 7.71 -1.75 -15.72
C ILE A 464 6.30 -2.31 -15.55
N GLU A 465 5.45 -2.13 -16.57
CA GLU A 465 4.05 -2.60 -16.62
C GLU A 465 3.86 -3.56 -17.81
N ASP A 466 3.08 -4.64 -17.63
CA ASP A 466 2.80 -5.66 -18.65
C ASP A 466 1.48 -5.45 -19.44
N GLY A 467 0.66 -4.49 -19.03
CA GLY A 467 -0.66 -4.26 -19.61
C GLY A 467 -1.74 -5.28 -19.18
N HIS A 468 -1.42 -6.24 -18.31
CA HIS A 468 -2.31 -7.24 -17.71
C HIS A 468 -2.37 -7.14 -16.17
N GLY A 469 -1.82 -6.06 -15.62
CA GLY A 469 -1.95 -5.65 -14.23
C GLY A 469 -0.79 -6.10 -13.32
N GLY A 470 0.26 -6.70 -13.89
CA GLY A 470 1.52 -6.88 -13.20
C GLY A 470 2.39 -5.64 -13.36
N VAL A 471 3.05 -5.29 -12.26
CA VAL A 471 3.88 -4.09 -12.13
C VAL A 471 5.09 -4.44 -11.29
N THR A 472 6.27 -4.07 -11.78
CA THR A 472 7.55 -4.21 -11.05
C THR A 472 8.32 -2.90 -11.13
N THR A 473 9.02 -2.54 -10.07
CA THR A 473 9.85 -1.32 -10.01
C THR A 473 11.29 -1.70 -9.70
N VAL A 474 12.23 -1.09 -10.42
CA VAL A 474 13.67 -1.29 -10.27
C VAL A 474 14.32 0.05 -9.90
N PRO A 475 15.08 0.11 -8.79
CA PRO A 475 15.89 1.29 -8.47
C PRO A 475 17.12 1.34 -9.39
N VAL A 476 17.35 2.51 -9.98
CA VAL A 476 18.52 2.82 -10.80
C VAL A 476 19.40 3.80 -10.01
N SER A 477 20.67 3.47 -9.83
CA SER A 477 21.66 4.32 -9.17
C SER A 477 22.70 4.78 -10.19
N VAL A 478 22.92 6.09 -10.28
CA VAL A 478 23.84 6.72 -11.25
C VAL A 478 24.97 7.46 -10.53
N VAL A 479 26.15 7.51 -11.15
CA VAL A 479 27.30 8.27 -10.65
C VAL A 479 27.28 9.67 -11.25
N ILE A 480 27.60 10.70 -10.46
CA ILE A 480 27.73 12.08 -10.94
C ILE A 480 29.21 12.39 -11.13
N SER A 481 29.60 12.61 -12.38
CA SER A 481 30.95 13.09 -12.70
C SER A 481 31.13 14.55 -12.26
N PRO A 482 32.19 14.89 -11.50
CA PRO A 482 32.58 16.26 -11.18
C PRO A 482 32.52 17.23 -12.36
N GLY A 483 32.25 18.50 -12.09
CA GLY A 483 32.52 19.60 -13.03
C GLY A 483 34.02 19.78 -13.30
N ASP A 484 34.38 20.36 -14.44
CA ASP A 484 35.77 20.73 -14.79
C ASP A 484 36.31 21.94 -14.00
N GLU A 485 35.60 22.36 -12.94
CA GLU A 485 36.06 23.37 -12.00
C GLU A 485 37.31 22.83 -11.28
N THR A 486 38.47 23.38 -11.63
CA THR A 486 39.75 23.04 -11.00
C THR A 486 39.79 23.57 -9.57
N LEU A 487 39.16 22.84 -8.65
CA LEU A 487 39.26 23.11 -7.23
C LEU A 487 40.65 22.71 -6.75
N LEU A 488 41.55 23.70 -6.77
CA LEU A 488 42.50 23.85 -5.67
C LEU A 488 41.73 23.62 -4.36
N ALA A 489 42.29 22.84 -3.43
CA ALA A 489 41.71 22.72 -2.10
C ALA A 489 41.46 24.14 -1.58
N PRO A 490 40.24 24.48 -1.12
CA PRO A 490 39.87 25.86 -0.84
C PRO A 490 40.91 26.49 0.08
N GLU A 491 41.39 27.68 -0.29
CA GLU A 491 42.28 28.44 0.59
C GLU A 491 41.55 28.71 1.90
N LEU A 492 42.26 28.58 3.03
CA LEU A 492 41.62 28.78 4.31
C LEU A 492 41.08 30.20 4.42
N SER A 493 39.89 30.31 4.98
CA SER A 493 39.21 31.59 5.13
C SER A 493 40.00 32.53 6.03
N THR A 494 39.99 33.81 5.67
CA THR A 494 40.62 34.85 6.48
C THR A 494 39.55 35.74 7.10
N PHE A 495 39.63 35.92 8.41
CA PHE A 495 38.87 36.96 9.11
C PHE A 495 39.77 38.17 9.28
N CYS A 496 39.38 39.31 8.69
CA CYS A 496 40.16 40.54 8.71
C CYS A 496 41.64 40.35 8.27
N GLY A 497 41.87 39.46 7.29
CA GLY A 497 43.21 39.13 6.76
C GLY A 497 44.00 38.08 7.53
N CYS A 498 43.47 37.52 8.62
CA CYS A 498 44.10 36.45 9.39
C CYS A 498 43.37 35.11 9.18
N ILE A 499 44.13 34.04 8.90
CA ILE A 499 43.58 32.68 8.98
C ILE A 499 43.28 32.38 10.46
N LEU A 500 42.11 31.82 10.74
CA LEU A 500 41.66 31.52 12.10
C LEU A 500 42.09 30.11 12.53
N MET A 501 43.36 30.00 12.97
CA MET A 501 44.14 28.79 13.28
C MET A 501 44.90 28.19 12.09
N PRO A 502 46.09 27.59 12.31
CA PRO A 502 46.82 26.88 11.26
C PRO A 502 46.04 25.68 10.70
N LYS A 503 46.30 25.36 9.43
CA LYS A 503 45.66 24.25 8.69
C LYS A 503 45.79 22.88 9.37
N ASP A 504 46.91 22.66 10.03
CA ASP A 504 47.28 21.45 10.77
C ASP A 504 46.71 21.46 12.21
N THR A 505 45.51 22.03 12.40
CA THR A 505 44.77 22.01 13.66
C THR A 505 43.41 21.34 13.54
N ILE A 506 42.86 20.94 14.68
CA ILE A 506 41.50 20.39 14.81
C ILE A 506 40.43 21.29 14.18
N PHE A 507 40.64 22.60 14.18
CA PHE A 507 39.70 23.58 13.65
C PHE A 507 39.52 23.46 12.14
N HIS A 508 40.46 22.87 11.39
CA HIS A 508 40.35 22.64 9.94
C HIS A 508 40.36 21.16 9.55
N ALA A 509 40.23 20.26 10.54
CA ALA A 509 40.32 18.82 10.34
C ALA A 509 39.17 18.27 9.47
N ASP A 510 39.47 17.34 8.58
CA ASP A 510 38.46 16.51 7.92
C ASP A 510 38.17 15.29 8.80
N LEU A 511 37.03 15.34 9.49
CA LEU A 511 36.62 14.32 10.45
C LEU A 511 35.87 13.16 9.81
N ARG A 512 35.60 13.16 8.50
CA ARG A 512 34.70 12.20 7.83
C ARG A 512 35.14 10.74 7.94
N SER A 513 36.44 10.50 8.06
CA SER A 513 37.03 9.16 8.21
C SER A 513 37.06 8.65 9.65
N LEU A 514 36.78 9.50 10.65
CA LEU A 514 36.81 9.10 12.05
C LEU A 514 35.66 8.12 12.38
N PRO A 515 35.91 7.11 13.23
CA PRO A 515 34.84 6.26 13.74
C PRO A 515 33.95 7.04 14.71
N ALA A 516 32.67 6.66 14.75
CA ALA A 516 31.78 7.07 15.83
C ALA A 516 32.26 6.46 17.16
N MET A 517 32.11 7.22 18.25
CA MET A 517 32.42 6.76 19.60
C MET A 517 31.40 5.73 20.09
N PRO A 518 31.80 4.74 20.92
CA PRO A 518 30.88 3.79 21.54
C PRO A 518 29.74 4.45 22.34
N GLU A 519 30.01 5.63 22.92
CA GLU A 519 29.06 6.41 23.72
C GLU A 519 28.07 7.23 22.86
N SER A 520 28.28 7.32 21.54
CA SER A 520 27.56 8.21 20.63
C SER A 520 26.04 8.11 20.78
N ASP A 521 25.46 6.91 20.65
CA ASP A 521 24.00 6.72 20.74
C ASP A 521 23.44 7.15 22.11
N THR A 522 24.20 6.91 23.19
CA THR A 522 23.82 7.34 24.55
C THR A 522 23.79 8.85 24.65
N TRP A 523 24.83 9.53 24.14
CA TRP A 523 24.95 10.99 24.17
C TRP A 523 23.92 11.69 23.28
N ILE A 524 23.64 11.13 22.09
CA ILE A 524 22.55 11.59 21.23
C ILE A 524 21.18 11.40 21.90
N GLY A 525 20.98 10.30 22.65
CA GLY A 525 19.81 10.07 23.49
C GLY A 525 19.67 11.07 24.65
N LEU A 526 20.77 11.45 25.31
CA LEU A 526 20.79 12.51 26.34
C LEU A 526 20.33 13.85 25.76
N LEU A 527 20.83 14.23 24.58
CA LEU A 527 20.38 15.43 23.85
C LEU A 527 18.93 15.34 23.34
N GLY A 528 18.26 14.20 23.47
CA GLY A 528 16.86 14.03 23.07
C GLY A 528 16.66 13.64 21.62
N GLY A 529 17.63 12.98 20.98
CA GLY A 529 17.48 12.41 19.65
C GLY A 529 16.21 11.55 19.49
N ASP A 530 15.92 10.69 20.49
CA ASP A 530 14.70 9.87 20.52
C ASP A 530 13.42 10.65 20.87
N ARG A 531 13.58 11.88 21.40
CA ARG A 531 12.49 12.77 21.80
C ARG A 531 12.14 13.81 20.73
N GLY A 532 12.76 13.70 19.55
CA GLY A 532 12.57 14.63 18.43
C GLY A 532 13.29 15.97 18.60
N ALA A 533 14.33 16.02 19.44
CA ALA A 533 15.13 17.23 19.62
C ALA A 533 15.87 17.61 18.33
N THR A 534 15.91 18.90 18.01
CA THR A 534 16.61 19.44 16.84
C THR A 534 17.83 20.27 17.23
N LEU A 535 18.72 20.47 16.26
CA LEU A 535 19.71 21.54 16.29
C LEU A 535 18.98 22.88 16.38
N ARG A 536 19.42 23.77 17.27
CA ARG A 536 18.79 25.08 17.49
C ARG A 536 19.60 26.17 16.83
N ALA A 537 18.96 26.90 15.92
CA ALA A 537 19.52 28.09 15.29
C ALA A 537 18.90 29.36 15.89
N ALA A 538 19.55 29.88 16.94
CA ALA A 538 19.03 30.93 17.80
C ALA A 538 19.68 32.33 17.59
N TRP A 539 20.50 32.51 16.54
CA TRP A 539 21.16 33.79 16.24
C TRP A 539 20.37 34.69 15.29
N ALA A 540 20.82 35.94 15.10
CA ALA A 540 20.32 36.86 14.07
C ALA A 540 18.77 36.99 14.07
N GLY A 541 18.22 37.56 15.15
CA GLY A 541 16.79 37.86 15.29
C GLY A 541 16.52 39.37 15.26
N ASN A 542 15.27 39.77 15.49
CA ASN A 542 14.95 41.17 15.74
C ASN A 542 15.76 41.68 16.94
N GLU A 543 16.46 42.79 16.78
CA GLU A 543 17.27 43.42 17.82
C GLU A 543 16.43 43.86 19.02
N TRP A 544 16.99 43.69 20.22
CA TRP A 544 16.55 44.46 21.38
C TRP A 544 17.75 45.16 22.01
N MET A 545 17.83 46.48 21.80
CA MET A 545 18.99 47.33 22.12
C MET A 545 20.32 46.81 21.55
N GLY A 546 20.30 46.32 20.31
CA GLY A 546 21.50 45.94 19.54
C GLY A 546 22.06 44.53 19.81
N SER A 547 21.55 43.80 20.80
CA SER A 547 21.84 42.36 20.90
C SER A 547 20.77 41.55 20.18
N THR A 548 21.15 40.88 19.11
CA THR A 548 20.44 39.68 18.65
C THR A 548 21.01 38.45 19.38
N GLY A 549 20.44 37.26 19.18
CA GLY A 549 21.06 36.03 19.71
C GLY A 549 22.37 35.69 18.98
N GLY A 550 23.25 34.95 19.64
CA GLY A 550 24.63 34.69 19.18
C GLY A 550 25.65 35.63 19.83
N ILE A 551 26.93 35.43 19.52
CA ILE A 551 28.02 36.19 20.15
C ILE A 551 28.40 37.37 19.26
N PRO A 552 28.42 38.62 19.77
CA PRO A 552 28.86 39.76 18.98
C PRO A 552 30.39 39.75 18.85
N VAL A 553 30.89 39.82 17.62
CA VAL A 553 32.32 40.01 17.34
C VAL A 553 32.57 41.50 17.09
N ASN A 554 33.40 42.11 17.94
CA ASN A 554 33.81 43.50 17.80
C ASN A 554 35.13 43.54 17.03
N VAL A 555 35.19 44.23 15.89
CA VAL A 555 36.44 44.44 15.15
C VAL A 555 36.96 45.84 15.44
N VAL A 556 38.25 45.94 15.79
CA VAL A 556 38.95 47.22 15.99
C VAL A 556 40.18 47.30 15.10
N GLY A 557 40.47 48.49 14.59
CA GLY A 557 41.60 48.73 13.69
C GLY A 557 42.95 48.41 14.35
N ALA A 558 43.96 48.13 13.53
CA ALA A 558 45.27 47.66 13.98
C ALA A 558 45.93 48.53 15.06
N GLU A 559 45.78 49.85 14.96
CA GLU A 559 46.35 50.86 15.89
C GLU A 559 45.41 51.26 17.03
N HIS A 560 44.31 50.52 17.28
CA HIS A 560 43.36 50.85 18.35
C HIS A 560 44.04 50.74 19.74
N PRO A 561 43.90 51.76 20.61
CA PRO A 561 44.52 51.76 21.93
C PRO A 561 44.00 50.61 22.80
N LYS A 562 44.84 50.13 23.71
CA LYS A 562 44.47 49.12 24.71
C LYS A 562 44.26 49.75 26.08
N GLU A 563 43.29 49.23 26.81
CA GLU A 563 42.90 49.66 28.15
C GLU A 563 43.17 48.54 29.17
N ASP A 564 43.52 48.93 30.39
CA ASP A 564 43.66 47.99 31.52
C ASP A 564 42.26 47.55 32.02
N VAL A 565 42.13 46.27 32.35
CA VAL A 565 40.87 45.68 32.85
C VAL A 565 41.03 45.27 34.32
N VAL A 566 40.06 45.65 35.15
CA VAL A 566 40.02 45.29 36.57
C VAL A 566 39.43 43.90 36.72
N PHE A 567 40.26 42.90 37.04
CA PHE A 567 39.78 41.54 37.27
C PHE A 567 39.23 41.37 38.70
N ASN A 568 37.91 41.21 38.81
CA ASN A 568 37.18 41.10 40.07
C ASN A 568 36.26 39.88 40.08
N ARG A 569 36.85 38.68 40.23
CA ARG A 569 36.12 37.55 40.81
C ARG A 569 35.76 37.93 42.25
N GLY A 570 34.50 37.75 42.64
CA GLY A 570 34.00 38.16 43.96
C GLY A 570 34.96 37.81 45.10
N TYR A 571 35.58 38.85 45.69
CA TYR A 571 36.56 38.77 46.78
C TYR A 571 37.84 37.94 46.52
N SER A 572 38.30 37.80 45.27
CA SER A 572 39.65 37.30 44.96
C SER A 572 40.21 37.95 43.68
N THR A 573 41.03 39.00 43.85
CA THR A 573 41.45 39.91 42.77
C THR A 573 42.74 39.54 42.05
N THR A 574 43.36 38.39 42.34
CA THR A 574 44.46 37.80 41.55
C THR A 574 44.46 36.27 41.67
N GLY A 575 43.81 35.59 40.73
CA GLY A 575 43.92 34.14 40.58
C GLY A 575 45.07 33.77 39.63
N PRO A 576 45.88 32.72 39.90
CA PRO A 576 46.84 32.23 38.93
C PRO A 576 46.10 31.75 37.67
N GLY A 577 46.42 32.34 36.51
CA GLY A 577 45.88 31.91 35.21
C GLY A 577 44.87 32.85 34.54
N ILE A 578 44.72 34.11 34.98
CA ILE A 578 44.02 35.18 34.22
C ILE A 578 45.05 35.93 33.37
N ASP A 579 44.70 36.27 32.13
CA ASP A 579 45.53 37.12 31.25
C ASP A 579 45.25 38.60 31.54
N ASP A 580 46.16 39.24 32.28
CA ASP A 580 46.08 40.62 32.76
C ASP A 580 46.68 41.66 31.80
N ARG A 581 47.06 41.23 30.58
CA ARG A 581 47.52 42.14 29.52
C ARG A 581 46.40 43.13 29.11
N PRO A 582 46.72 44.37 28.70
CA PRO A 582 45.71 45.32 28.23
C PRO A 582 44.87 44.80 27.05
N TYR A 583 43.58 45.19 27.01
CA TYR A 583 42.60 44.75 26.00
C TYR A 583 42.19 45.89 25.06
N ALA A 584 41.98 45.60 23.79
CA ALA A 584 41.69 46.59 22.74
C ALA A 584 40.20 46.98 22.69
N ILE A 585 39.60 47.33 23.84
CA ILE A 585 38.15 47.50 23.98
C ILE A 585 37.66 48.69 23.14
N PRO A 586 36.65 48.53 22.25
CA PRO A 586 36.08 49.63 21.49
C PRO A 586 35.28 50.58 22.40
N HIS A 587 35.10 51.84 21.99
CA HIS A 587 34.39 52.85 22.79
C HIS A 587 32.91 52.56 23.07
N ARG A 588 32.30 51.62 22.35
CA ARG A 588 30.93 51.10 22.55
C ARG A 588 30.90 49.62 22.16
N PRO A 589 31.35 48.71 23.04
CA PRO A 589 31.38 47.30 22.71
C PRO A 589 29.97 46.72 22.65
N LEU A 590 29.73 45.89 21.65
CA LEU A 590 28.63 44.92 21.69
C LEU A 590 29.08 43.76 22.59
N VAL A 591 28.27 43.43 23.60
CA VAL A 591 28.60 42.43 24.62
C VAL A 591 27.46 41.42 24.70
N GLU A 592 27.79 40.13 24.66
CA GLU A 592 26.79 39.08 24.84
C GLU A 592 26.10 39.21 26.20
N GLY A 593 24.80 38.93 26.26
CA GLY A 593 24.04 38.97 27.50
C GLY A 593 23.81 40.38 28.05
N MET A 594 24.30 41.46 27.43
CA MET A 594 23.85 42.82 27.74
C MET A 594 22.51 43.15 27.04
N PRO A 595 21.60 43.88 27.69
CA PRO A 595 21.70 44.54 29.00
C PRO A 595 21.20 43.66 30.16
N SER A 596 21.08 42.34 29.98
CA SER A 596 20.22 41.49 30.82
C SER A 596 20.47 41.60 32.33
N VAL A 597 19.37 41.48 33.09
CA VAL A 597 19.34 41.59 34.54
C VAL A 597 18.74 40.29 35.12
N PRO A 598 19.41 39.62 36.08
CA PRO A 598 20.70 39.98 36.66
C PRO A 598 21.90 39.73 35.71
N ALA A 599 22.99 40.47 35.93
CA ALA A 599 24.21 40.41 35.11
C ALA A 599 25.03 39.14 35.38
N TRP A 600 24.93 38.16 34.48
CA TRP A 600 25.75 36.94 34.47
C TRP A 600 26.09 36.58 33.01
N ASP A 601 27.16 35.82 32.83
CA ASP A 601 27.53 35.18 31.55
C ASP A 601 27.64 36.17 30.37
N ARG A 602 28.39 37.25 30.58
CA ARG A 602 28.61 38.32 29.59
C ARG A 602 29.97 38.21 28.93
N HIS A 603 29.99 37.89 27.63
CA HIS A 603 31.21 37.80 26.84
C HIS A 603 31.42 39.05 25.97
N LEU A 604 32.59 39.66 26.09
CA LEU A 604 33.09 40.66 25.14
C LEU A 604 34.21 40.01 24.30
N LEU A 605 33.88 39.72 23.05
CA LEU A 605 34.80 39.19 22.05
C LEU A 605 35.28 40.34 21.13
N VAL A 606 36.58 40.55 21.08
CA VAL A 606 37.25 41.61 20.29
C VAL A 606 38.33 41.01 19.41
N PHE A 607 38.35 41.38 18.14
CA PHE A 607 39.43 41.09 17.21
C PHE A 607 40.15 42.38 16.80
N GLN A 608 41.48 42.40 16.90
CA GLN A 608 42.30 43.54 16.50
C GLN A 608 42.95 43.26 15.15
N GLU A 609 42.56 44.02 14.13
CA GLU A 609 43.02 43.87 12.74
C GLU A 609 44.55 43.84 12.64
N GLY A 610 45.09 43.04 11.70
CA GLY A 610 46.53 42.94 11.47
C GLY A 610 47.36 42.32 12.59
N THR A 611 46.78 41.97 13.73
CA THR A 611 47.49 41.30 14.85
C THR A 611 47.26 39.80 14.93
N CYS A 612 46.18 39.30 14.31
CA CYS A 612 45.66 37.94 14.49
C CYS A 612 45.36 37.55 15.95
N ILE A 613 45.18 38.52 16.85
CA ILE A 613 44.83 38.27 18.25
C ILE A 613 43.32 38.42 18.46
N SER A 614 42.67 37.31 18.85
CA SER A 614 41.30 37.30 19.38
C SER A 614 41.34 37.46 20.89
N GLN A 615 40.53 38.38 21.44
CA GLN A 615 40.54 38.75 22.85
C GLN A 615 39.14 38.52 23.43
N GLU A 616 39.06 37.84 24.57
CA GLU A 616 37.79 37.43 25.18
C GLU A 616 37.77 37.81 26.67
N LEU A 617 36.79 38.59 27.08
CA LEU A 617 36.54 38.98 28.48
C LEU A 617 35.20 38.43 28.97
N TYR A 618 35.22 37.78 30.13
CA TYR A 618 34.05 37.12 30.72
C TYR A 618 33.50 37.85 31.95
N ASN A 619 32.17 37.79 32.08
CA ASN A 619 31.32 38.55 33.00
C ASN A 619 31.66 40.05 33.05
N VAL A 620 31.78 40.64 31.86
CA VAL A 620 32.27 42.01 31.69
C VAL A 620 31.24 43.09 32.09
N ALA A 621 31.72 44.18 32.66
CA ALA A 621 30.94 45.37 33.00
C ALA A 621 31.78 46.66 32.90
N ASN A 622 31.12 47.79 32.65
CA ASN A 622 31.68 49.14 32.80
C ASN A 622 30.66 49.99 33.58
N GLY A 623 31.12 50.76 34.57
CA GLY A 623 30.28 51.53 35.48
C GLY A 623 29.46 52.66 34.84
N VAL A 624 29.56 52.88 33.52
CA VAL A 624 28.91 54.00 32.81
C VAL A 624 27.81 53.57 31.83
N GLU A 625 27.83 52.35 31.29
CA GLU A 625 26.92 51.91 30.21
C GLU A 625 26.13 50.64 30.55
N LEU A 626 25.11 50.78 31.39
CA LEU A 626 23.93 49.91 31.36
C LEU A 626 22.67 50.79 31.28
N PRO A 627 21.80 50.63 30.27
CA PRO A 627 20.50 51.31 30.25
C PRO A 627 19.67 50.84 31.44
N SER A 628 19.35 51.76 32.36
CA SER A 628 18.58 51.43 33.57
C SER A 628 17.13 51.08 33.22
N ALA A 629 16.75 49.81 33.30
CA ALA A 629 15.37 49.36 33.13
C ALA A 629 14.53 49.58 34.40
N GLY A 630 15.17 49.73 35.56
CA GLY A 630 14.53 50.07 36.83
C GLY A 630 15.45 50.79 37.83
N ILE A 631 14.88 51.14 38.98
CA ILE A 631 15.58 51.91 40.03
C ILE A 631 16.71 51.12 40.70
N LEU A 632 16.64 49.79 40.68
CA LEU A 632 17.70 48.90 41.17
C LEU A 632 18.91 48.89 40.23
N ASP A 633 18.70 49.03 38.92
CA ASP A 633 19.80 49.12 37.94
C ASP A 633 20.51 50.47 38.07
N ALA A 634 19.76 51.55 38.29
CA ALA A 634 20.34 52.87 38.58
C ALA A 634 21.15 52.86 39.88
N LEU A 635 20.69 52.16 40.92
CA LEU A 635 21.44 51.97 42.17
C LEU A 635 22.65 51.04 42.00
N GLY A 636 22.52 49.99 41.18
CA GLY A 636 23.61 49.09 40.79
C GLY A 636 24.70 49.86 40.06
N ASN A 637 24.36 50.55 38.98
CA ASN A 637 25.27 51.41 38.21
C ASN A 637 25.93 52.47 39.10
N ALA A 638 25.17 53.13 39.99
CA ALA A 638 25.74 54.10 40.92
C ALA A 638 26.72 53.45 41.92
N ALA A 639 26.46 52.23 42.39
CA ALA A 639 27.39 51.49 43.24
C ALA A 639 28.64 51.03 42.46
N TYR A 640 28.50 50.52 41.24
CA TYR A 640 29.61 50.17 40.35
C TYR A 640 30.49 51.39 40.05
N ALA A 641 29.90 52.51 39.63
CA ALA A 641 30.60 53.76 39.37
C ALA A 641 31.27 54.35 40.63
N ALA A 642 30.67 54.19 41.81
CA ALA A 642 31.26 54.66 43.06
C ALA A 642 32.46 53.83 43.54
N ILE A 643 32.53 52.54 43.19
CA ILE A 643 33.62 51.65 43.60
C ILE A 643 34.75 51.63 42.55
N TRP A 644 34.41 51.64 41.26
CA TRP A 644 35.35 51.37 40.15
C TRP A 644 35.42 52.49 39.08
N GLY A 645 34.60 53.53 39.18
CA GLY A 645 34.56 54.62 38.21
C GLY A 645 34.11 54.14 36.82
N SER A 646 34.84 54.57 35.78
CA SER A 646 34.62 54.20 34.38
C SER A 646 35.60 53.12 33.88
N GLN A 647 36.14 52.30 34.78
CA GLN A 647 37.02 51.19 34.41
C GLN A 647 36.20 50.00 33.90
N TRP A 648 36.77 49.26 32.95
CA TRP A 648 36.27 47.93 32.58
C TRP A 648 36.59 46.92 33.68
N ILE A 649 35.63 46.07 33.99
CA ILE A 649 35.71 45.01 34.99
C ILE A 649 35.38 43.69 34.30
N ALA A 650 36.10 42.62 34.62
CA ALA A 650 35.79 41.26 34.18
C ALA A 650 36.10 40.23 35.30
N GLU A 651 35.58 39.01 35.20
CA GLU A 651 35.93 37.90 36.10
C GLU A 651 37.05 37.01 35.54
N ALA A 652 37.22 37.01 34.22
CA ALA A 652 38.27 36.28 33.54
C ALA A 652 38.58 36.92 32.16
N GLY A 653 39.75 36.58 31.62
CA GLY A 653 40.29 37.16 30.40
C GLY A 653 41.28 36.22 29.73
N ALA A 654 41.29 36.23 28.40
CA ALA A 654 42.23 35.51 27.55
C ALA A 654 42.50 36.29 26.26
N GLN A 655 43.74 36.25 25.76
CA GLN A 655 44.09 36.64 24.39
C GLN A 655 44.69 35.44 23.65
N TYR A 656 44.01 35.01 22.59
CA TYR A 656 44.36 33.88 21.75
C TYR A 656 45.03 34.36 20.46
N ASP A 657 46.19 33.77 20.13
CA ASP A 657 46.89 34.01 18.86
C ASP A 657 46.34 33.05 17.79
N MET A 658 45.58 33.57 16.84
CA MET A 658 44.98 32.80 15.75
C MET A 658 46.02 32.29 14.73
N SER A 659 47.26 32.77 14.77
CA SER A 659 48.34 32.24 13.91
C SER A 659 49.09 31.05 14.55
N SER A 660 48.78 30.73 15.81
CA SER A 660 49.46 29.70 16.59
C SER A 660 48.52 28.53 16.89
N PRO A 661 48.97 27.27 16.74
CA PRO A 661 48.16 26.11 17.07
C PRO A 661 48.27 25.74 18.57
N LEU A 662 49.01 26.53 19.35
CA LEU A 662 49.31 26.27 20.76
C LEU A 662 48.26 26.90 21.67
N TYR A 663 48.04 26.29 22.83
CA TYR A 663 47.20 26.88 23.86
C TYR A 663 47.77 28.24 24.34
N PRO A 664 46.91 29.19 24.75
CA PRO A 664 47.39 30.40 25.40
C PRO A 664 48.17 30.05 26.68
N THR A 665 49.28 30.76 26.89
CA THR A 665 50.20 30.53 28.03
C THR A 665 49.58 30.92 29.37
N ILE A 666 48.59 31.81 29.34
CA ILE A 666 47.82 32.31 30.48
C ILE A 666 46.43 32.74 29.98
N GLY A 667 45.44 32.80 30.87
CA GLY A 667 44.08 33.21 30.53
C GLY A 667 43.13 32.03 30.26
N HIS A 668 41.86 32.31 30.48
CA HIS A 668 40.70 31.51 30.08
C HIS A 668 39.44 32.35 30.35
N SER A 669 38.46 32.31 29.45
CA SER A 669 37.24 33.12 29.57
C SER A 669 35.94 32.31 29.46
N ASN A 670 35.97 31.08 28.95
CA ASN A 670 34.80 30.22 28.79
C ASN A 670 34.95 28.81 29.40
N ALA A 671 33.87 28.03 29.39
CA ALA A 671 33.78 26.73 30.05
C ALA A 671 34.82 25.70 29.55
N SER A 672 35.00 25.61 28.23
CA SER A 672 35.91 24.67 27.55
C SER A 672 37.36 25.13 27.46
N ARG A 673 37.59 26.45 27.59
CA ARG A 673 38.82 27.20 27.27
C ARG A 673 39.17 27.20 25.78
N LEU A 674 38.22 26.88 24.91
CA LEU A 674 38.38 26.97 23.47
C LEU A 674 38.20 28.43 23.00
N PRO A 675 38.98 28.91 22.03
CA PRO A 675 38.74 30.22 21.42
C PRO A 675 37.44 30.19 20.61
N TYR A 676 36.52 31.11 20.88
CA TYR A 676 35.23 31.17 20.17
C TYR A 676 35.36 31.50 18.68
N LEU A 677 36.27 32.41 18.32
CA LEU A 677 36.36 32.97 16.96
C LEU A 677 36.61 31.94 15.84
N PRO A 678 37.52 30.94 15.94
CA PRO A 678 37.66 29.89 14.92
C PRO A 678 36.50 28.87 14.89
N MET A 679 35.53 28.97 15.80
CA MET A 679 34.38 28.06 15.91
C MET A 679 33.03 28.73 15.59
N ILE A 680 33.03 30.05 15.37
CA ILE A 680 31.80 30.83 15.18
C ILE A 680 31.36 30.76 13.72
N LEU A 681 30.08 30.47 13.47
CA LEU A 681 29.49 30.66 12.16
C LEU A 681 29.37 32.16 11.84
N ARG A 682 29.93 32.60 10.71
CA ARG A 682 29.98 34.01 10.30
C ARG A 682 29.11 34.29 9.06
N PRO A 683 28.76 35.56 8.79
CA PRO A 683 28.10 35.96 7.55
C PRO A 683 28.93 35.65 6.29
N ASP A 684 30.24 35.92 6.33
CA ASP A 684 31.15 35.74 5.18
C ASP A 684 31.29 34.26 4.74
N ASP A 685 31.02 33.32 5.65
CA ASP A 685 30.98 31.90 5.35
C ASP A 685 29.83 31.53 4.40
N LEU A 686 28.67 32.19 4.55
CA LEU A 686 27.50 31.95 3.70
C LEU A 686 27.65 32.65 2.34
N GLU A 687 28.20 33.86 2.32
CA GLU A 687 28.53 34.58 1.08
C GLU A 687 29.55 33.81 0.22
N ARG A 688 30.57 33.24 0.88
CA ARG A 688 31.63 32.45 0.24
C ARG A 688 31.14 31.09 -0.26
N GLY A 689 30.01 30.60 0.24
CA GLY A 689 29.43 29.32 -0.19
C GLY A 689 30.16 28.07 0.33
N TYR A 690 31.09 28.22 1.28
CA TYR A 690 31.71 27.11 2.01
C TYR A 690 32.23 27.57 3.37
N ILE A 691 32.17 26.66 4.35
CA ILE A 691 32.86 26.75 5.63
C ILE A 691 33.99 25.73 5.60
N ASP A 692 35.18 26.16 5.97
CA ASP A 692 36.44 25.40 6.00
C ASP A 692 36.93 25.12 7.42
N HIS A 693 36.10 25.43 8.43
CA HIS A 693 36.43 25.27 9.84
C HIS A 693 35.33 24.54 10.63
N MET A 694 35.73 24.03 11.79
CA MET A 694 34.88 23.45 12.82
C MET A 694 33.91 24.51 13.35
N LEU A 695 32.71 24.07 13.75
CA LEU A 695 31.71 24.94 14.37
C LEU A 695 31.62 24.69 15.88
N GLY A 696 31.09 25.63 16.64
CA GLY A 696 30.79 25.45 18.07
C GLY A 696 29.33 25.03 18.30
N ILE A 697 29.07 24.22 19.32
CA ILE A 697 27.72 23.95 19.85
C ILE A 697 27.64 24.06 21.37
N THR A 698 26.48 24.49 21.87
CA THR A 698 26.12 24.48 23.29
C THR A 698 25.07 23.42 23.63
N ILE A 699 25.28 22.70 24.73
CA ILE A 699 24.36 21.67 25.27
C ILE A 699 23.75 22.15 26.59
N ALA A 700 22.82 21.41 27.20
CA ALA A 700 22.33 21.76 28.55
C ALA A 700 23.34 21.36 29.64
N LYS A 701 23.46 22.18 30.69
CA LYS A 701 24.42 21.98 31.79
C LYS A 701 24.27 20.65 32.53
N ASP A 702 23.04 20.13 32.58
CA ASP A 702 22.67 18.84 33.17
C ASP A 702 22.83 17.63 32.23
N VAL A 703 23.34 17.83 31.01
CA VAL A 703 23.72 16.74 30.10
C VAL A 703 25.20 16.76 29.71
N GLY A 704 26.05 17.52 30.42
CA GLY A 704 27.50 17.46 30.29
C GLY A 704 28.24 17.35 31.62
N ALA A 705 29.46 16.81 31.62
CA ALA A 705 30.44 16.96 32.70
C ALA A 705 31.85 16.60 32.23
N GLY A 706 32.87 17.17 32.89
CA GLY A 706 34.26 16.94 32.53
C GLY A 706 34.60 17.50 31.14
N TYR A 707 35.73 17.06 30.59
CA TYR A 707 36.21 17.49 29.28
C TYR A 707 37.09 16.44 28.61
N VAL A 708 37.15 16.52 27.29
CA VAL A 708 38.06 15.80 26.39
C VAL A 708 38.71 16.80 25.44
N TRP A 709 39.82 16.41 24.80
CA TRP A 709 40.45 17.25 23.77
C TRP A 709 39.48 17.44 22.58
N PRO A 710 39.36 18.64 21.98
CA PRO A 710 40.25 19.81 22.12
C PRO A 710 39.99 20.77 23.29
N ALA A 711 38.99 20.52 24.14
CA ALA A 711 38.76 21.32 25.34
C ALA A 711 39.77 20.98 26.46
N ARG A 712 39.91 21.89 27.43
CA ARG A 712 40.84 21.77 28.58
C ARG A 712 40.15 21.94 29.94
N SER A 713 38.83 22.03 29.93
CA SER A 713 37.98 22.35 31.07
C SER A 713 36.54 22.04 30.70
N GLY A 714 35.68 21.89 31.69
CA GLY A 714 34.24 21.83 31.50
C GLY A 714 33.50 22.21 32.76
N ASP A 715 32.27 22.70 32.60
CA ASP A 715 31.47 23.31 33.65
C ASP A 715 30.10 22.63 33.86
N GLY A 716 29.84 21.56 33.10
CA GLY A 716 28.66 20.72 33.21
C GLY A 716 28.61 19.91 34.52
N SER A 717 27.40 19.52 34.92
CA SER A 717 27.10 18.98 36.25
C SER A 717 26.73 17.48 36.31
N ALA A 718 26.55 16.78 35.19
CA ALA A 718 26.06 15.40 35.16
C ALA A 718 27.17 14.38 34.86
N ALA A 719 27.49 13.51 35.83
CA ALA A 719 28.65 12.61 35.78
C ALA A 719 28.73 11.69 34.53
N ASP A 720 27.57 11.27 34.01
CA ASP A 720 27.46 10.44 32.79
C ASP A 720 27.10 11.26 31.53
N GLY A 721 27.25 12.59 31.60
CA GLY A 721 26.97 13.54 30.53
C GLY A 721 28.08 13.63 29.48
N ILE A 722 27.79 14.37 28.42
CA ILE A 722 28.67 14.66 27.29
C ILE A 722 29.81 15.61 27.74
N PRO A 723 31.08 15.22 27.65
CA PRO A 723 32.19 16.11 28.02
C PRO A 723 32.29 17.35 27.12
N MET A 724 32.76 18.47 27.69
CA MET A 724 33.22 19.58 26.87
C MET A 724 34.37 19.12 25.96
N GLY A 725 34.43 19.61 24.73
CA GLY A 725 35.38 19.15 23.72
C GLY A 725 34.90 17.94 22.92
N THR A 726 33.79 17.27 23.29
CA THR A 726 33.20 16.25 22.41
C THR A 726 32.81 16.89 21.07
N VAL A 727 33.18 16.24 19.97
CA VAL A 727 32.83 16.70 18.62
C VAL A 727 31.66 15.88 18.09
N LEU A 728 30.57 16.56 17.74
CA LEU A 728 29.41 15.97 17.06
C LEU A 728 29.53 16.22 15.55
N ARG A 729 29.52 15.14 14.77
CA ARG A 729 29.52 15.15 13.30
C ARG A 729 28.10 14.88 12.80
N LEU A 730 27.61 15.63 11.82
CA LEU A 730 26.40 15.24 11.08
C LEU A 730 26.77 14.05 10.18
N ARG A 731 26.00 12.96 10.18
CA ARG A 731 26.39 11.77 9.42
C ARG A 731 26.46 12.06 7.91
N GLY A 732 27.42 11.44 7.24
CA GLY A 732 27.67 11.62 5.80
C GLY A 732 26.64 10.94 4.87
N ASP A 733 25.71 10.17 5.43
CA ASP A 733 24.56 9.57 4.72
C ASP A 733 23.34 10.51 4.67
N VAL A 734 23.36 11.61 5.42
CA VAL A 734 22.27 12.60 5.45
C VAL A 734 22.26 13.38 4.14
N ASP A 735 21.20 13.19 3.36
CA ASP A 735 20.87 14.04 2.21
C ASP A 735 20.66 15.48 2.69
N ILE A 736 21.42 16.42 2.12
CA ILE A 736 21.30 17.86 2.37
C ILE A 736 20.70 18.65 1.18
N THR A 737 20.51 18.06 0.00
CA THR A 737 20.09 18.80 -1.22
C THR A 737 18.68 19.36 -1.15
N ARG A 738 17.81 18.79 -0.30
CA ARG A 738 16.46 19.30 -0.05
C ARG A 738 16.42 20.67 0.64
N TYR A 739 17.55 21.14 1.18
CA TYR A 739 17.67 22.41 1.89
C TYR A 739 18.17 23.54 0.99
N ALA A 740 17.94 24.79 1.38
CA ALA A 740 18.48 25.96 0.71
C ALA A 740 20.02 25.92 0.64
N GLN A 741 20.61 26.58 -0.36
CA GLN A 741 22.07 26.57 -0.58
C GLN A 741 22.83 27.11 0.65
N SER A 742 22.32 28.16 1.30
CA SER A 742 22.82 28.74 2.55
C SER A 742 22.86 27.71 3.69
N THR A 743 21.82 26.88 3.84
CA THR A 743 21.77 25.76 4.78
C THR A 743 22.76 24.66 4.44
N GLN A 744 22.88 24.30 3.14
CA GLN A 744 23.78 23.25 2.67
C GLN A 744 25.25 23.54 3.00
N VAL A 745 25.67 24.82 2.98
CA VAL A 745 27.00 25.26 3.44
C VAL A 745 27.28 24.80 4.87
N ILE A 746 26.33 25.07 5.77
CA ILE A 746 26.45 24.78 7.20
C ILE A 746 26.35 23.26 7.47
N LEU A 747 25.41 22.57 6.83
CA LEU A 747 25.28 21.12 6.98
C LEU A 747 26.50 20.37 6.44
N ARG A 748 27.07 20.81 5.32
CA ARG A 748 28.33 20.25 4.78
C ARG A 748 29.49 20.48 5.77
N ALA A 749 29.59 21.66 6.38
CA ALA A 749 30.57 21.93 7.43
C ALA A 749 30.43 20.95 8.61
N LEU A 750 29.20 20.71 9.08
CA LEU A 750 28.90 19.77 10.16
C LEU A 750 29.19 18.30 9.77
N GLN A 751 29.14 17.95 8.49
CA GLN A 751 29.56 16.62 7.99
C GLN A 751 31.09 16.50 7.89
N VAL A 752 31.80 17.57 7.57
CA VAL A 752 33.25 17.58 7.30
C VAL A 752 34.07 17.86 8.56
N HIS A 753 33.83 19.01 9.19
CA HIS A 753 34.59 19.51 10.34
C HIS A 753 33.86 19.30 11.67
N GLY A 754 32.57 18.93 11.64
CA GLY A 754 31.75 18.73 12.83
C GLY A 754 31.49 20.01 13.64
N ALA A 755 30.91 19.83 14.81
CA ALA A 755 30.83 20.89 15.81
C ALA A 755 31.25 20.41 17.20
N VAL A 756 32.10 21.20 17.87
CA VAL A 756 32.61 20.91 19.21
C VAL A 756 31.72 21.50 20.30
N VAL A 757 31.45 20.70 21.32
CA VAL A 757 30.76 21.12 22.54
C VAL A 757 31.69 22.05 23.33
N PHE A 758 31.43 23.35 23.29
CA PHE A 758 32.31 24.37 23.89
C PHE A 758 31.76 25.03 25.16
N ASP A 759 30.43 25.03 25.35
CA ASP A 759 29.79 25.60 26.53
C ASP A 759 28.42 24.96 26.87
N SER A 760 27.88 25.28 28.05
CA SER A 760 26.60 24.74 28.55
C SER A 760 25.59 25.82 28.94
N LYS A 761 24.37 25.70 28.40
CA LYS A 761 23.22 26.57 28.71
C LYS A 761 22.42 26.04 29.91
N GLY A 762 21.38 26.80 30.30
CA GLY A 762 20.48 26.44 31.40
C GLY A 762 19.93 25.00 31.32
N PRO A 763 19.76 24.33 32.48
CA PRO A 763 19.45 22.90 32.55
C PRO A 763 18.05 22.56 32.02
N GLY A 764 17.83 21.28 31.69
CA GLY A 764 16.53 20.74 31.28
C GLY A 764 16.13 21.10 29.85
N THR A 765 17.09 21.33 28.95
CA THR A 765 16.82 21.73 27.56
C THR A 765 17.39 20.75 26.52
N ASP A 766 16.49 19.98 25.91
CA ASP A 766 16.83 19.07 24.80
C ASP A 766 17.44 19.79 23.59
N GLY A 767 18.37 19.11 22.91
CA GLY A 767 19.04 19.56 21.69
C GLY A 767 20.26 20.47 21.91
N ALA A 768 21.09 20.57 20.87
CA ALA A 768 22.27 21.45 20.85
C ALA A 768 21.95 22.78 20.15
N SER A 769 22.68 23.85 20.48
CA SER A 769 22.54 25.17 19.83
C SER A 769 23.85 25.57 19.18
N LEU A 770 23.85 25.86 17.87
CA LEU A 770 25.07 26.20 17.12
C LEU A 770 25.56 27.61 17.47
N LEU A 771 26.88 27.77 17.55
CA LEU A 771 27.58 29.03 17.78
C LEU A 771 27.65 29.85 16.49
N ALA A 772 27.20 31.09 16.56
CA ALA A 772 27.16 32.00 15.43
C ALA A 772 27.29 33.46 15.90
N MET A 773 27.72 34.34 14.98
CA MET A 773 27.76 35.78 15.23
C MET A 773 26.34 36.31 15.49
N SER A 774 26.19 37.36 16.31
CA SER A 774 24.92 38.10 16.44
C SER A 774 24.83 39.34 15.54
N ASN A 775 25.96 39.77 14.97
CA ASN A 775 26.10 40.95 14.11
C ASN A 775 26.62 40.60 12.71
N GLY A 776 26.49 41.53 11.75
CA GLY A 776 27.06 41.42 10.40
C GLY A 776 26.21 40.68 9.36
N TRP A 777 25.01 40.21 9.71
CA TRP A 777 24.13 39.42 8.83
C TRP A 777 23.35 40.22 7.78
N GLU A 778 23.74 41.46 7.51
CA GLU A 778 23.15 42.27 6.43
C GLU A 778 23.37 41.58 5.07
N ASP A 779 22.41 41.69 4.16
CA ASP A 779 22.44 41.12 2.79
C ASP A 779 22.67 39.59 2.62
N THR A 780 22.65 38.80 3.71
CA THR A 780 22.79 37.32 3.66
C THR A 780 21.47 36.55 3.81
N ASP A 781 21.33 35.40 3.14
CA ASP A 781 20.17 34.47 3.26
C ASP A 781 20.21 33.62 4.55
N TYR A 782 20.55 34.26 5.68
CA TYR A 782 20.66 33.57 6.96
C TYR A 782 19.28 33.16 7.53
N VAL A 783 18.20 33.86 7.16
CA VAL A 783 16.84 33.60 7.69
C VAL A 783 16.33 32.23 7.26
N THR A 784 16.56 31.87 5.99
CA THR A 784 16.22 30.54 5.45
C THR A 784 17.07 29.47 6.13
N ALA A 785 18.39 29.67 6.16
CA ALA A 785 19.32 28.77 6.85
C ALA A 785 18.95 28.52 8.32
N LYS A 786 18.66 29.59 9.07
CA LYS A 786 18.19 29.53 10.45
C LYS A 786 16.87 28.75 10.58
N SER A 787 15.90 28.99 9.71
CA SER A 787 14.62 28.29 9.72
C SER A 787 14.80 26.79 9.50
N GLU A 788 15.61 26.41 8.51
CA GLU A 788 15.86 25.00 8.17
C GLU A 788 16.74 24.28 9.19
N LEU A 789 17.78 24.93 9.72
CA LEU A 789 18.63 24.37 10.78
C LEU A 789 17.84 24.01 12.04
N ASN A 790 16.83 24.80 12.40
CA ASN A 790 15.91 24.51 13.52
C ASN A 790 15.08 23.22 13.31
N THR A 791 15.06 22.64 12.10
CA THR A 791 14.37 21.38 11.78
C THR A 791 15.27 20.14 11.78
N ILE A 792 16.60 20.30 11.88
CA ILE A 792 17.55 19.19 11.75
C ILE A 792 17.54 18.34 13.02
N PRO A 793 17.11 17.07 12.99
CA PRO A 793 17.08 16.24 14.19
C PRO A 793 18.48 15.92 14.72
N ILE A 794 18.66 15.95 16.03
CA ILE A 794 19.95 15.60 16.66
C ILE A 794 20.30 14.11 16.47
N ASN A 795 19.32 13.23 16.24
CA ASN A 795 19.58 11.82 15.91
C ASN A 795 20.21 11.59 14.53
N LEU A 796 20.45 12.65 13.75
CA LEU A 796 21.27 12.61 12.53
C LEU A 796 22.77 12.85 12.81
N PHE A 797 23.14 13.23 14.03
CA PHE A 797 24.52 13.42 14.46
C PHE A 797 25.07 12.16 15.14
N GLU A 798 26.40 12.11 15.24
CA GLU A 798 27.16 11.10 15.98
C GLU A 798 28.36 11.79 16.68
N ALA A 799 28.79 11.27 17.83
CA ALA A 799 30.02 11.73 18.47
C ALA A 799 31.23 11.01 17.86
N VAL A 800 32.32 11.72 17.57
CA VAL A 800 33.54 11.16 16.96
C VAL A 800 34.77 11.35 17.85
N ASP A 801 35.70 10.38 17.81
CA ASP A 801 36.96 10.44 18.57
C ASP A 801 37.96 11.41 17.92
N ALA A 802 37.75 12.70 18.13
CA ALA A 802 38.67 13.74 17.71
C ALA A 802 40.04 13.64 18.39
N ALA A 803 40.10 13.16 19.64
CA ALA A 803 41.34 13.08 20.41
C ALA A 803 42.38 12.14 19.77
N SER A 804 41.94 11.15 18.98
CA SER A 804 42.80 10.30 18.15
C SER A 804 43.68 11.06 17.12
N LEU A 805 43.29 12.28 16.73
CA LEU A 805 44.05 13.12 15.79
C LEU A 805 45.17 13.93 16.45
N ALA A 806 45.15 14.11 17.77
CA ALA A 806 46.02 15.07 18.46
C ALA A 806 47.49 14.62 18.49
N LEU A 807 48.41 15.47 18.01
CA LEU A 807 49.87 15.22 18.11
C LEU A 807 50.37 15.34 19.55
N ASP A 808 49.95 16.39 20.25
CA ASP A 808 50.19 16.59 21.67
C ASP A 808 48.99 17.34 22.29
N PRO A 809 48.00 16.61 22.87
CA PRO A 809 46.82 17.22 23.45
C PRO A 809 47.11 18.07 24.69
N ALA A 810 48.33 18.02 25.25
CA ALA A 810 48.74 18.88 26.36
C ALA A 810 49.38 20.20 25.89
N ALA A 811 49.92 20.27 24.67
CA ALA A 811 50.56 21.47 24.11
C ALA A 811 49.60 22.37 23.30
N GLY A 812 48.65 21.79 22.56
CA GLY A 812 47.76 22.57 21.70
C GLY A 812 46.75 21.76 20.90
N TRP A 813 46.35 22.36 19.77
CA TRP A 813 45.32 21.89 18.86
C TRP A 813 45.85 21.21 17.59
N MET A 814 47.17 20.96 17.52
CA MET A 814 47.86 20.36 16.38
C MET A 814 47.42 18.92 16.12
N ILE A 815 47.22 18.57 14.85
CA ILE A 815 46.85 17.22 14.38
C ILE A 815 47.91 16.60 13.46
N GLY A 816 47.93 15.26 13.39
CA GLY A 816 48.96 14.45 12.73
C GLY A 816 48.54 13.74 11.44
#